data_AF-A0A538TRH7-F1
#
_entry.id   AF-A0A538TRH7-F1
#
_cell.length_a   1.000
_cell.length_b   1.000
_cell.length_c   1.000
_cell.angle_alpha   90.00
_cell.angle_beta   90.00
_cell.angle_gamma   90.00
#
_symmetry.space_group_name_H-M   'P 1'
#
loop_
_entity.id
_entity.type
_entity.pdbx_description
1 polymer ?
#
loop_
_entity_poly.entity_id
_entity_poly.type
_entity_poly.pdbx_seq_one_letter_code
_entity_poly.pdbx_strand_id
1 'polypeptide(L)'
;MRSAFVPNQAPEVRLTQAPVSTTDKYFYAYRMNWVGYDPDGKVDHFLIAVDPARPDSVDGSWQATTKNEQIVFFKASQPDTLATAHPDTATDFHVFAVAAVDNNNPPGISKPVYRAFFAYNVAPQVTIDSPRPRAGASPAVPPAVRIHWRGVDPDGQFTQRPVKYKYKLFETKNGDFPEIPNFVSFLGVDPNFLRRKYAPTFGPSAKCPTCSVWDSTSAETTEVQFTNLVPQRFYMFAVTGFDEAGAYDPLFHGSRNLLSFFVTYAGLQGPRICMFSDFFFFCYDNGGYLTDPNRFFRVEIPDRKKVTFRWDAIAAEGAEIRRFRWVMDPTDLSNDTPRTDEENDITHWSSPSLTTKSATIGPFTPGPNDPKEHFFFVEAEDNNGLKSLGIIDFTVVRATFDKEILVVNDTRFSSDNFVGGELLPPAGVWPTSSEVDTFLYAVGGMPYKGYPPGSVSPAGVFSGYPIDTTNTREFLTGITPLSKLGQYKKVIWFTDAISATYIGLPTDPYVPTTSLRLMSSPGQPNTLSTYALQGGEIWLMGGGAALANLGPWDKRGSDPNLFSSSPDLNELISGRMMYDFAKWQSAVRIGAAVKAAKNDAAIPGFPGGPPLGFNTPLPGLAKVGRGWVGQPEYSKLPLYLLPKGDPPADTPVPQRYPDSFFYLQDFFAEFLVNPNFIREDLDPGPGFDEQSTLD
;
A
#
# COMPACT_ATOMS: atom_id res chain seq x y z
N MET A 1 -28.55 26.04 -1.11
CA MET A 1 -27.63 25.25 -0.26
C MET A 1 -28.07 23.80 -0.33
N ARG A 2 -27.39 22.97 -1.12
CA ARG A 2 -27.59 21.52 -1.14
C ARG A 2 -26.75 20.95 0.00
N SER A 3 -27.40 20.55 1.10
CA SER A 3 -26.77 19.72 2.12
C SER A 3 -26.41 18.40 1.44
N ALA A 4 -25.11 18.11 1.35
CA ALA A 4 -24.63 16.81 0.96
C ALA A 4 -25.07 15.82 2.05
N PHE A 5 -25.93 14.86 1.69
CA PHE A 5 -26.32 13.76 2.57
C PHE A 5 -25.07 12.96 2.91
N VAL A 6 -24.50 13.20 4.08
CA VAL A 6 -23.54 12.26 4.69
C VAL A 6 -24.34 10.99 5.01
N PRO A 7 -23.91 9.79 4.55
CA PRO A 7 -24.57 8.55 4.92
C PRO A 7 -24.55 8.35 6.45
N ASN A 8 -25.69 7.95 7.02
CA ASN A 8 -25.83 7.64 8.44
C ASN A 8 -24.76 6.63 8.90
N GLN A 9 -24.05 6.92 9.97
CA GLN A 9 -23.10 6.03 10.62
C GLN A 9 -23.79 5.26 11.74
N ALA A 10 -23.66 3.93 11.74
CA ALA A 10 -24.28 3.12 12.78
C ALA A 10 -23.69 3.44 14.17
N PRO A 11 -24.50 3.44 15.24
CA PRO A 11 -24.02 3.66 16.59
C PRO A 11 -23.14 2.50 17.08
N GLU A 12 -22.45 2.71 18.19
CA GLU A 12 -21.65 1.73 18.92
C GLU A 12 -22.22 1.52 20.33
N VAL A 13 -22.04 0.33 20.89
CA VAL A 13 -22.45 0.01 22.27
C VAL A 13 -21.34 -0.76 22.99
N ARG A 14 -21.20 -0.55 24.30
CA ARG A 14 -20.24 -1.28 25.15
C ARG A 14 -20.87 -1.66 26.49
N LEU A 15 -20.62 -2.90 26.95
CA LEU A 15 -20.94 -3.36 28.31
C LEU A 15 -19.82 -2.97 29.28
N THR A 16 -20.15 -2.29 30.37
CA THR A 16 -19.17 -1.60 31.24
C THR A 16 -18.91 -2.26 32.59
N GLN A 17 -19.81 -3.10 33.11
CA GLN A 17 -19.57 -3.89 34.33
C GLN A 17 -20.67 -4.94 34.56
N ALA A 18 -20.32 -6.07 35.16
CA ALA A 18 -21.25 -7.05 35.74
C ALA A 18 -20.70 -7.50 37.12
N PRO A 19 -21.13 -6.91 38.25
CA PRO A 19 -20.76 -7.42 39.57
C PRO A 19 -21.53 -8.72 39.87
N VAL A 20 -20.83 -9.71 40.42
CA VAL A 20 -21.42 -10.97 40.91
C VAL A 20 -22.03 -10.73 42.30
N SER A 21 -23.33 -10.96 42.47
CA SER A 21 -23.92 -11.12 43.81
C SER A 21 -23.84 -12.60 44.19
N THR A 22 -22.99 -12.95 45.15
CA THR A 22 -22.72 -14.33 45.57
C THR A 22 -23.63 -14.83 46.70
N THR A 23 -24.70 -14.11 47.00
CA THR A 23 -25.51 -14.34 48.22
C THR A 23 -26.57 -15.44 48.09
N ASP A 24 -27.04 -15.77 46.87
CA ASP A 24 -28.07 -16.79 46.64
C ASP A 24 -27.63 -17.86 45.63
N LYS A 25 -27.81 -19.14 46.01
CA LYS A 25 -27.16 -20.30 45.39
C LYS A 25 -27.86 -20.88 44.15
N TYR A 26 -29.11 -20.49 43.90
CA TYR A 26 -29.94 -20.97 42.78
C TYR A 26 -30.60 -19.85 41.98
N PHE A 27 -30.54 -18.62 42.51
CA PHE A 27 -31.04 -17.40 41.90
C PHE A 27 -29.96 -16.35 42.03
N TYR A 28 -29.48 -15.86 40.91
CA TYR A 28 -28.45 -14.82 40.91
C TYR A 28 -28.90 -13.65 40.05
N ALA A 29 -28.53 -12.46 40.50
CA ALA A 29 -28.90 -11.21 39.90
C ALA A 29 -27.64 -10.50 39.41
N TYR A 30 -27.56 -10.27 38.10
CA TYR A 30 -26.47 -9.49 37.51
C TYR A 30 -26.97 -8.10 37.16
N ARG A 31 -26.30 -7.07 37.70
CA ARG A 31 -26.50 -5.69 37.24
C ARG A 31 -25.65 -5.48 35.98
N MET A 32 -26.30 -5.44 34.83
CA MET A 32 -25.67 -5.11 33.56
C MET A 32 -25.69 -3.60 33.39
N ASN A 33 -24.53 -3.03 33.04
CA ASN A 33 -24.42 -1.62 32.66
C ASN A 33 -23.92 -1.53 31.21
N TRP A 34 -24.47 -0.61 30.42
CA TRP A 34 -24.03 -0.35 29.06
C TRP A 34 -24.02 1.14 28.74
N VAL A 35 -23.22 1.49 27.73
CA VAL A 35 -23.16 2.85 27.17
C VAL A 35 -23.20 2.75 25.65
N GLY A 36 -23.85 3.72 25.00
CA GLY A 36 -23.91 3.85 23.56
C GLY A 36 -23.30 5.16 23.08
N TYR A 37 -22.73 5.14 21.88
CA TYR A 37 -22.15 6.30 21.20
C TYR A 37 -22.62 6.32 19.76
N ASP A 38 -22.96 7.48 19.23
CA ASP A 38 -23.38 7.64 17.84
C ASP A 38 -22.51 8.74 17.19
N PRO A 39 -21.67 8.42 16.18
CA PRO A 39 -20.71 9.37 15.63
C PRO A 39 -21.32 10.61 14.96
N ASP A 40 -22.51 10.49 14.39
CA ASP A 40 -23.17 11.56 13.63
C ASP A 40 -24.54 11.96 14.20
N GLY A 41 -24.91 11.40 15.37
CA GLY A 41 -26.20 11.62 15.98
C GLY A 41 -26.26 11.35 17.49
N LYS A 42 -27.37 10.76 17.92
CA LYS A 42 -27.60 10.33 19.31
C LYS A 42 -28.24 8.94 19.29
N VAL A 43 -27.85 8.11 20.26
CA VAL A 43 -28.57 6.88 20.56
C VAL A 43 -29.98 7.22 21.07
N ASP A 44 -31.00 6.77 20.33
CA ASP A 44 -32.42 6.95 20.67
C ASP A 44 -32.85 5.96 21.77
N HIS A 45 -32.54 4.68 21.59
CA HIS A 45 -32.78 3.63 22.57
C HIS A 45 -31.82 2.45 22.40
N PHE A 46 -31.88 1.50 23.32
CA PHE A 46 -31.18 0.22 23.26
C PHE A 46 -32.16 -0.92 23.03
N LEU A 47 -31.69 -1.96 22.36
CA LEU A 47 -32.35 -3.24 22.27
C LEU A 47 -31.59 -4.21 23.16
N ILE A 48 -32.30 -4.95 24.00
CA ILE A 48 -31.71 -5.95 24.92
C ILE A 48 -32.39 -7.30 24.75
N ALA A 49 -31.63 -8.38 24.95
CA ALA A 49 -32.17 -9.73 24.98
C ALA A 49 -31.48 -10.58 26.05
N VAL A 50 -32.25 -11.50 26.63
CA VAL A 50 -31.77 -12.53 27.55
C VAL A 50 -31.96 -13.88 26.86
N ASP A 51 -30.86 -14.64 26.78
CA ASP A 51 -30.77 -15.91 26.06
C ASP A 51 -31.31 -15.87 24.61
N PRO A 52 -30.93 -14.87 23.80
CA PRO A 52 -31.31 -14.85 22.40
C PRO A 52 -30.74 -16.08 21.66
N ALA A 53 -31.49 -16.59 20.69
CA ALA A 53 -31.01 -17.69 19.85
C ALA A 53 -29.75 -17.29 19.05
N ARG A 54 -29.61 -16.01 18.72
CA ARG A 54 -28.44 -15.39 18.08
C ARG A 54 -28.06 -14.09 18.80
N PRO A 55 -27.08 -14.09 19.73
CA PRO A 55 -26.70 -12.89 20.48
C PRO A 55 -25.97 -11.84 19.65
N ASP A 56 -25.54 -12.18 18.44
CA ASP A 56 -24.82 -11.34 17.48
C ASP A 56 -25.75 -10.66 16.45
N SER A 57 -27.05 -10.95 16.47
CA SER A 57 -28.04 -10.39 15.54
C SER A 57 -29.33 -10.04 16.27
N VAL A 58 -29.84 -8.83 16.01
CA VAL A 58 -31.13 -8.38 16.54
C VAL A 58 -32.26 -9.09 15.82
N ASP A 59 -33.20 -9.64 16.57
CA ASP A 59 -34.43 -10.26 16.07
C ASP A 59 -35.66 -9.83 16.91
N GLY A 60 -36.83 -10.39 16.61
CA GLY A 60 -38.09 -10.03 17.28
C GLY A 60 -38.18 -10.38 18.78
N SER A 61 -37.21 -11.10 19.34
CA SER A 61 -37.13 -11.39 20.78
C SER A 61 -36.52 -10.26 21.60
N TRP A 62 -35.87 -9.29 20.93
CA TRP A 62 -35.20 -8.18 21.58
C TRP A 62 -36.20 -7.11 22.03
N GLN A 63 -35.99 -6.58 23.23
CA GLN A 63 -36.86 -5.60 23.87
C GLN A 63 -36.19 -4.21 23.86
N ALA A 64 -36.96 -3.19 23.49
CA ALA A 64 -36.49 -1.81 23.52
C ALA A 64 -36.47 -1.25 24.95
N THR A 65 -35.43 -0.50 25.28
CA THR A 65 -35.25 0.18 26.57
C THR A 65 -34.44 1.46 26.39
N THR A 66 -34.78 2.51 27.14
CA THR A 66 -33.98 3.74 27.22
C THR A 66 -33.05 3.76 28.44
N LYS A 67 -33.04 2.67 29.22
CA LYS A 67 -32.16 2.53 30.38
C LYS A 67 -30.73 2.21 29.93
N ASN A 68 -29.77 2.59 30.76
CA ASN A 68 -28.35 2.23 30.61
C ASN A 68 -27.93 1.10 31.57
N GLU A 69 -28.90 0.55 32.30
CA GLU A 69 -28.70 -0.55 33.23
C GLU A 69 -29.93 -1.43 33.37
N GLN A 70 -29.70 -2.70 33.71
CA GLN A 70 -30.74 -3.64 34.10
C GLN A 70 -30.20 -4.71 35.03
N ILE A 71 -30.98 -5.02 36.06
CA ILE A 71 -30.76 -6.21 36.88
C ILE A 71 -31.49 -7.37 36.19
N VAL A 72 -30.73 -8.38 35.79
CA VAL A 72 -31.27 -9.60 35.17
C VAL A 72 -31.18 -10.73 36.20
N PHE A 73 -32.31 -11.40 36.40
CA PHE A 73 -32.43 -12.54 37.30
C PHE A 73 -32.34 -13.82 36.49
N PHE A 74 -31.48 -14.72 36.92
CA PHE A 74 -31.26 -16.01 36.30
C PHE A 74 -31.56 -17.12 37.29
N LYS A 75 -32.02 -18.25 36.75
CA LYS A 75 -32.27 -19.46 37.53
C LYS A 75 -31.47 -20.60 36.92
N ALA A 76 -30.55 -21.15 37.69
CA ALA A 76 -29.88 -22.39 37.34
C ALA A 76 -30.89 -23.55 37.26
N SER A 77 -30.90 -24.29 36.15
CA SER A 77 -31.83 -25.42 35.96
C SER A 77 -31.16 -26.79 36.13
N GLN A 78 -29.84 -26.86 36.01
CA GLN A 78 -29.03 -28.07 36.16
C GLN A 78 -27.93 -27.88 37.23
N PRO A 79 -28.07 -28.51 38.41
CA PRO A 79 -26.98 -28.57 39.38
C PRO A 79 -25.81 -29.42 38.86
N ASP A 80 -24.59 -29.01 39.18
CA ASP A 80 -23.35 -29.69 38.80
C ASP A 80 -23.16 -30.95 39.64
N THR A 81 -23.30 -32.12 39.02
CA THR A 81 -23.18 -33.42 39.70
C THR A 81 -21.74 -33.94 39.76
N LEU A 82 -20.74 -33.21 39.22
CA LEU A 82 -19.35 -33.68 39.06
C LEU A 82 -18.31 -32.90 39.90
N ALA A 83 -18.68 -31.79 40.52
CA ALA A 83 -17.75 -30.98 41.32
C ALA A 83 -17.61 -31.50 42.76
N THR A 84 -16.65 -32.42 43.00
CA THR A 84 -16.26 -32.84 44.36
C THR A 84 -15.62 -31.72 45.19
N ALA A 85 -15.25 -30.59 44.56
CA ALA A 85 -14.70 -29.41 45.24
C ALA A 85 -15.73 -28.29 45.49
N HIS A 86 -16.83 -28.26 44.74
CA HIS A 86 -17.86 -27.21 44.80
C HIS A 86 -19.27 -27.79 44.61
N PRO A 87 -19.88 -28.42 45.63
CA PRO A 87 -21.17 -29.13 45.53
C PRO A 87 -22.40 -28.24 45.26
N ASP A 88 -22.20 -26.94 45.00
CA ASP A 88 -23.24 -25.90 44.88
C ASP A 88 -23.20 -25.15 43.52
N THR A 89 -22.48 -25.65 42.50
CA THR A 89 -22.41 -25.02 41.15
C THR A 89 -23.51 -25.50 40.21
N ALA A 90 -23.79 -24.73 39.15
CA ALA A 90 -24.72 -25.10 38.08
C ALA A 90 -24.02 -25.10 36.73
N THR A 91 -24.33 -26.06 35.86
CA THR A 91 -23.68 -26.18 34.53
C THR A 91 -24.30 -25.30 33.45
N ASP A 92 -25.44 -24.69 33.75
CA ASP A 92 -26.14 -23.81 32.81
C ASP A 92 -25.57 -22.39 32.86
N PHE A 93 -25.52 -21.76 31.70
CA PHE A 93 -25.09 -20.38 31.53
C PHE A 93 -26.23 -19.58 30.92
N HIS A 94 -26.16 -18.26 31.04
CA HIS A 94 -27.06 -17.35 30.36
C HIS A 94 -26.30 -16.30 29.57
N VAL A 95 -26.96 -15.74 28.55
CA VAL A 95 -26.42 -14.71 27.68
C VAL A 95 -27.23 -13.44 27.81
N PHE A 96 -26.57 -12.33 28.09
CA PHE A 96 -27.16 -11.01 27.94
C PHE A 96 -26.56 -10.34 26.71
N ALA A 97 -27.42 -9.79 25.85
CA ALA A 97 -27.00 -9.09 24.63
C ALA A 97 -27.67 -7.70 24.56
N VAL A 98 -26.94 -6.73 24.03
CA VAL A 98 -27.38 -5.34 23.87
C VAL A 98 -26.92 -4.74 22.54
N ALA A 99 -27.77 -3.94 21.90
CA ALA A 99 -27.48 -3.16 20.70
C ALA A 99 -28.00 -1.72 20.89
N ALA A 100 -27.33 -0.73 20.31
CA ALA A 100 -27.80 0.66 20.28
C ALA A 100 -28.54 0.94 18.97
N VAL A 101 -29.55 1.80 19.02
CA VAL A 101 -30.32 2.28 17.86
C VAL A 101 -30.20 3.81 17.82
N ASP A 102 -29.85 4.36 16.67
CA ASP A 102 -29.73 5.81 16.49
C ASP A 102 -31.08 6.50 16.27
N ASN A 103 -31.05 7.83 16.20
CA ASN A 103 -32.22 8.69 16.00
C ASN A 103 -32.47 9.07 14.53
N ASN A 104 -31.84 8.38 13.57
CA ASN A 104 -31.97 8.68 12.14
C ASN A 104 -33.15 7.94 11.48
N ASN A 105 -33.49 8.34 10.25
CA ASN A 105 -34.55 7.70 9.47
C ASN A 105 -34.05 7.33 8.06
N PRO A 106 -33.82 6.03 7.76
CA PRO A 106 -34.04 4.88 8.63
C PRO A 106 -33.02 4.79 9.77
N PRO A 107 -33.40 4.18 10.92
CA PRO A 107 -32.50 4.06 12.06
C PRO A 107 -31.38 3.06 11.78
N GLY A 108 -30.16 3.42 12.15
CA GLY A 108 -29.01 2.53 12.21
C GLY A 108 -29.00 1.76 13.53
N ILE A 109 -28.54 0.51 13.45
CA ILE A 109 -28.43 -0.40 14.60
C ILE A 109 -26.96 -0.80 14.76
N SER A 110 -26.43 -0.71 15.98
CA SER A 110 -25.06 -1.12 16.29
C SER A 110 -24.87 -2.61 16.09
N LYS A 111 -23.61 -3.04 15.93
CA LYS A 111 -23.29 -4.45 16.17
C LYS A 111 -23.64 -4.80 17.63
N PRO A 112 -24.35 -5.91 17.88
CA PRO A 112 -24.62 -6.35 19.24
C PRO A 112 -23.36 -6.65 20.04
N VAL A 113 -23.40 -6.33 21.33
CA VAL A 113 -22.39 -6.77 22.32
C VAL A 113 -23.07 -7.66 23.33
N TYR A 114 -22.42 -8.77 23.68
CA TYR A 114 -22.97 -9.76 24.59
C TYR A 114 -21.94 -10.32 25.56
N ARG A 115 -22.45 -10.86 26.66
CA ARG A 115 -21.69 -11.54 27.71
C ARG A 115 -22.43 -12.80 28.13
N ALA A 116 -21.67 -13.84 28.42
CA ALA A 116 -22.18 -15.08 28.98
C ALA A 116 -21.77 -15.17 30.46
N PHE A 117 -22.65 -15.74 31.28
CA PHE A 117 -22.50 -15.80 32.73
C PHE A 117 -22.90 -17.18 33.22
N PHE A 118 -22.15 -17.69 34.19
CA PHE A 118 -22.55 -18.85 34.99
C PHE A 118 -23.05 -18.37 36.34
N ALA A 119 -23.62 -19.27 37.15
CA ALA A 119 -24.15 -18.91 38.48
C ALA A 119 -23.08 -18.35 39.44
N TYR A 120 -21.81 -18.57 39.14
CA TYR A 120 -20.69 -18.30 40.04
C TYR A 120 -19.68 -17.28 39.48
N ASN A 121 -19.71 -16.93 38.19
CA ASN A 121 -18.77 -15.99 37.57
C ASN A 121 -19.17 -15.55 36.14
N VAL A 122 -18.39 -14.66 35.53
CA VAL A 122 -18.51 -14.26 34.12
C VAL A 122 -17.71 -15.24 33.25
N ALA A 123 -18.27 -15.65 32.11
CA ALA A 123 -17.55 -16.56 31.23
C ALA A 123 -16.43 -15.85 30.46
N PRO A 124 -15.27 -16.51 30.24
CA PRO A 124 -14.21 -15.98 29.39
C PRO A 124 -14.66 -15.91 27.92
N GLN A 125 -13.90 -15.18 27.11
CA GLN A 125 -14.11 -15.06 25.67
C GLN A 125 -12.83 -15.36 24.91
N VAL A 126 -12.92 -16.16 23.85
CA VAL A 126 -11.78 -16.46 22.96
C VAL A 126 -12.05 -15.93 21.56
N THR A 127 -11.04 -15.35 20.91
CA THR A 127 -11.09 -14.88 19.52
C THR A 127 -9.87 -15.39 18.76
N ILE A 128 -10.08 -16.00 17.59
CA ILE A 128 -9.02 -16.40 16.66
C ILE A 128 -8.59 -15.16 15.87
N ASP A 129 -7.29 -14.87 15.89
CA ASP A 129 -6.71 -13.69 15.25
C ASP A 129 -6.16 -14.01 13.85
N SER A 130 -5.60 -15.20 13.64
CA SER A 130 -5.02 -15.63 12.36
C SER A 130 -5.10 -17.16 12.17
N PRO A 131 -5.54 -17.68 11.02
CA PRO A 131 -6.31 -16.99 9.98
C PRO A 131 -7.60 -16.42 10.58
N ARG A 132 -7.95 -15.19 10.21
CA ARG A 132 -9.09 -14.50 10.83
C ARG A 132 -10.41 -15.11 10.37
N PRO A 133 -11.29 -15.56 11.29
CA PRO A 133 -12.59 -16.09 10.91
C PRO A 133 -13.48 -15.01 10.27
N ARG A 134 -14.22 -15.38 9.23
CA ARG A 134 -15.19 -14.50 8.57
C ARG A 134 -16.52 -15.24 8.40
N ALA A 135 -17.61 -14.60 8.82
CA ALA A 135 -18.95 -15.13 8.59
C ALA A 135 -19.21 -15.17 7.07
N GLY A 136 -19.37 -16.37 6.51
CA GLY A 136 -19.69 -16.57 5.08
C GLY A 136 -18.49 -16.67 4.12
N ALA A 137 -17.25 -16.59 4.61
CA ALA A 137 -16.05 -16.80 3.80
C ALA A 137 -15.03 -17.65 4.55
N SER A 138 -14.52 -18.70 3.88
CA SER A 138 -13.46 -19.55 4.42
C SER A 138 -12.12 -19.16 3.82
N PRO A 139 -11.11 -18.79 4.63
CA PRO A 139 -9.77 -18.56 4.12
C PRO A 139 -9.21 -19.83 3.49
N ALA A 140 -8.41 -19.63 2.45
CA ALA A 140 -7.70 -20.68 1.75
C ALA A 140 -6.28 -20.77 2.33
N VAL A 141 -5.95 -21.91 2.94
CA VAL A 141 -4.67 -22.09 3.67
C VAL A 141 -3.87 -23.26 3.11
N PRO A 142 -2.54 -23.28 3.28
CA PRO A 142 -1.71 -24.40 2.88
C PRO A 142 -1.95 -25.66 3.76
N PRO A 143 -1.45 -26.85 3.35
CA PRO A 143 -1.51 -28.10 4.11
C PRO A 143 -0.87 -28.05 5.51
N ALA A 144 -0.07 -27.02 5.78
CA ALA A 144 0.41 -26.67 7.10
C ALA A 144 -0.12 -25.27 7.44
N VAL A 145 -0.77 -25.12 8.59
CA VAL A 145 -1.37 -23.83 9.00
C VAL A 145 -1.12 -23.62 10.49
N ARG A 146 -0.72 -22.39 10.84
CA ARG A 146 -0.67 -21.94 12.23
C ARG A 146 -1.92 -21.15 12.55
N ILE A 147 -2.57 -21.50 13.64
CA ILE A 147 -3.75 -20.80 14.13
C ILE A 147 -3.39 -20.11 15.44
N HIS A 148 -3.57 -18.79 15.48
CA HIS A 148 -3.38 -17.94 16.65
C HIS A 148 -4.72 -17.46 17.18
N TRP A 149 -4.85 -17.38 18.50
CA TRP A 149 -6.02 -16.83 19.18
C TRP A 149 -5.61 -15.98 20.37
N ARG A 150 -6.58 -15.30 20.97
CA ARG A 150 -6.44 -14.59 22.23
C ARG A 150 -7.67 -14.83 23.09
N GLY A 151 -7.47 -14.91 24.39
CA GLY A 151 -8.52 -15.01 25.38
C GLY A 151 -8.58 -13.80 26.29
N VAL A 152 -9.78 -13.44 26.73
CA VAL A 152 -10.03 -12.43 27.74
C VAL A 152 -10.93 -13.03 28.81
N ASP A 153 -10.54 -12.88 30.06
CA ASP A 153 -11.34 -13.21 31.23
C ASP A 153 -11.78 -11.91 31.95
N PRO A 154 -13.06 -11.49 31.84
CA PRO A 154 -13.52 -10.21 32.36
C PRO A 154 -13.48 -10.05 33.88
N ASP A 155 -13.60 -11.13 34.64
CA ASP A 155 -13.60 -11.13 36.12
C ASP A 155 -12.43 -11.90 36.74
N GLY A 156 -11.44 -12.28 35.92
CA GLY A 156 -10.22 -12.93 36.36
C GLY A 156 -9.50 -12.15 37.47
N GLN A 157 -9.20 -12.84 38.57
CA GLN A 157 -8.66 -12.22 39.79
C GLN A 157 -7.15 -11.99 39.74
N PHE A 158 -6.41 -12.88 39.06
CA PHE A 158 -4.96 -12.84 38.97
C PHE A 158 -4.48 -12.38 37.59
N THR A 159 -5.19 -12.77 36.54
CA THR A 159 -4.96 -12.32 35.17
C THR A 159 -6.29 -12.05 34.49
N GLN A 160 -6.34 -11.13 33.54
CA GLN A 160 -7.53 -10.95 32.68
C GLN A 160 -7.54 -11.92 31.49
N ARG A 161 -6.97 -13.13 31.67
CA ARG A 161 -6.84 -14.15 30.62
C ARG A 161 -7.40 -15.48 31.14
N PRO A 162 -7.96 -16.31 30.25
CA PRO A 162 -8.30 -17.69 30.59
C PRO A 162 -7.08 -18.47 31.11
N VAL A 163 -7.26 -19.30 32.15
CA VAL A 163 -6.20 -20.13 32.74
C VAL A 163 -5.77 -21.31 31.86
N LYS A 164 -6.63 -21.73 30.93
CA LYS A 164 -6.33 -22.75 29.92
C LYS A 164 -7.22 -22.60 28.69
N TYR A 165 -6.76 -23.13 27.57
CA TYR A 165 -7.56 -23.29 26.37
C TYR A 165 -7.78 -24.77 26.07
N LYS A 166 -8.92 -25.07 25.45
CA LYS A 166 -9.18 -26.34 24.79
C LYS A 166 -9.55 -26.11 23.34
N TYR A 167 -9.04 -26.95 22.44
CA TYR A 167 -9.32 -26.84 21.03
C TYR A 167 -9.43 -28.20 20.35
N LYS A 168 -10.05 -28.20 19.17
CA LYS A 168 -10.15 -29.39 18.32
C LYS A 168 -10.26 -28.99 16.86
N LEU A 169 -9.60 -29.76 16.01
CA LEU A 169 -9.77 -29.68 14.56
C LEU A 169 -10.76 -30.76 14.11
N PHE A 170 -11.82 -30.34 13.43
CA PHE A 170 -12.83 -31.23 12.88
C PHE A 170 -12.68 -31.36 11.37
N GLU A 171 -12.74 -32.59 10.89
CA GLU A 171 -12.82 -32.91 9.47
C GLU A 171 -14.26 -33.01 8.99
N THR A 172 -14.46 -33.10 7.67
CA THR A 172 -15.75 -33.36 7.05
C THR A 172 -16.44 -34.61 7.63
N LYS A 173 -15.66 -35.66 7.94
CA LYS A 173 -16.14 -36.84 8.67
C LYS A 173 -15.60 -36.80 10.10
N ASN A 174 -16.50 -36.75 11.08
CA ASN A 174 -16.13 -36.78 12.49
C ASN A 174 -16.40 -38.17 13.07
N GLY A 175 -15.39 -38.80 13.69
CA GLY A 175 -15.54 -40.11 14.32
C GLY A 175 -16.47 -40.12 15.54
N ASP A 176 -16.65 -38.97 16.20
CA ASP A 176 -17.55 -38.86 17.35
C ASP A 176 -19.04 -38.88 16.94
N PHE A 177 -19.33 -38.47 15.69
CA PHE A 177 -20.69 -38.36 15.13
C PHE A 177 -20.71 -38.86 13.67
N PRO A 178 -20.48 -40.16 13.44
CA PRO A 178 -20.36 -40.73 12.10
C PRO A 178 -21.66 -40.63 11.27
N GLU A 179 -22.81 -40.41 11.92
CA GLU A 179 -24.11 -40.22 11.29
C GLU A 179 -24.26 -38.88 10.58
N ILE A 180 -23.39 -37.90 10.86
CA ILE A 180 -23.41 -36.58 10.22
C ILE A 180 -22.47 -36.60 9.00
N PRO A 181 -22.99 -36.59 7.76
CA PRO A 181 -22.16 -36.83 6.57
C PRO A 181 -21.10 -35.76 6.29
N ASN A 182 -21.41 -34.50 6.65
CA ASN A 182 -20.49 -33.38 6.55
C ASN A 182 -20.56 -32.55 7.83
N PHE A 183 -19.70 -32.89 8.78
CA PHE A 183 -19.67 -32.28 10.10
C PHE A 183 -19.26 -30.81 10.06
N VAL A 184 -18.34 -30.43 9.16
CA VAL A 184 -17.87 -29.04 9.00
C VAL A 184 -19.01 -28.13 8.55
N SER A 185 -19.74 -28.49 7.50
CA SER A 185 -20.90 -27.71 7.04
C SER A 185 -22.02 -27.69 8.06
N PHE A 186 -22.25 -28.80 8.77
CA PHE A 186 -23.23 -28.88 9.85
C PHE A 186 -22.91 -27.90 11.00
N LEU A 187 -21.65 -27.85 11.45
CA LEU A 187 -21.22 -26.89 12.47
C LEU A 187 -21.29 -25.43 12.01
N GLY A 188 -21.20 -25.17 10.70
CA GLY A 188 -21.45 -23.84 10.15
C GLY A 188 -22.90 -23.37 10.33
N VAL A 189 -23.85 -24.30 10.42
CA VAL A 189 -25.29 -24.01 10.62
C VAL A 189 -25.67 -24.06 12.10
N ASP A 190 -25.10 -24.99 12.87
CA ASP A 190 -25.38 -25.17 14.30
C ASP A 190 -24.08 -25.26 15.14
N PRO A 191 -23.36 -24.14 15.32
CA PRO A 191 -22.14 -24.09 16.16
C PRO A 191 -22.39 -24.54 17.60
N ASN A 192 -23.59 -24.27 18.12
CA ASN A 192 -24.01 -24.62 19.48
C ASN A 192 -24.05 -26.13 19.71
N PHE A 193 -24.05 -26.96 18.65
CA PHE A 193 -23.92 -28.40 18.76
C PHE A 193 -22.69 -28.82 19.55
N LEU A 194 -21.55 -28.15 19.34
CA LEU A 194 -20.30 -28.45 20.04
C LEU A 194 -20.50 -28.35 21.56
N ARG A 195 -21.10 -27.26 22.02
CA ARG A 195 -21.43 -27.10 23.44
C ARG A 195 -22.39 -28.18 23.92
N ARG A 196 -23.50 -28.42 23.21
CA ARG A 196 -24.54 -29.35 23.67
C ARG A 196 -24.03 -30.79 23.84
N LYS A 197 -22.99 -31.18 23.10
CA LYS A 197 -22.44 -32.54 23.14
C LYS A 197 -21.14 -32.69 23.91
N TYR A 198 -20.20 -31.75 23.75
CA TYR A 198 -18.86 -31.86 24.35
C TYR A 198 -18.76 -31.16 25.71
N ALA A 199 -19.55 -30.12 25.97
CA ALA A 199 -19.45 -29.38 27.23
C ALA A 199 -20.06 -30.16 28.42
N PRO A 200 -19.59 -29.91 29.66
CA PRO A 200 -18.55 -28.94 30.04
C PRO A 200 -17.12 -29.49 29.97
N THR A 201 -16.94 -30.80 29.78
CA THR A 201 -15.62 -31.45 29.88
C THR A 201 -14.78 -31.33 28.62
N PHE A 202 -15.41 -31.10 27.47
CA PHE A 202 -14.82 -31.12 26.12
C PHE A 202 -14.05 -32.41 25.86
N GLY A 203 -14.77 -33.52 26.03
CA GLY A 203 -14.31 -34.90 25.88
C GLY A 203 -15.43 -35.88 26.25
N PRO A 204 -15.10 -37.11 26.68
CA PRO A 204 -16.10 -38.05 27.18
C PRO A 204 -16.93 -37.42 28.30
N SER A 205 -18.25 -37.54 28.19
CA SER A 205 -19.21 -37.04 29.19
C SER A 205 -20.46 -37.90 29.18
N ALA A 206 -21.37 -37.70 30.15
CA ALA A 206 -22.68 -38.35 30.13
C ALA A 206 -23.49 -38.06 28.85
N LYS A 207 -23.25 -36.90 28.20
CA LYS A 207 -23.92 -36.48 26.95
C LYS A 207 -23.32 -37.13 25.70
N CYS A 208 -22.05 -37.54 25.78
CA CYS A 208 -21.33 -38.22 24.71
C CYS A 208 -20.19 -39.08 25.30
N PRO A 209 -20.49 -40.32 25.74
CA PRO A 209 -19.49 -41.17 26.39
C PRO A 209 -18.34 -41.58 25.46
N THR A 210 -18.60 -41.59 24.15
CA THR A 210 -17.65 -41.98 23.09
C THR A 210 -16.92 -40.80 22.47
N CYS A 211 -17.23 -39.56 22.86
CA CYS A 211 -16.60 -38.39 22.28
C CYS A 211 -15.11 -38.34 22.61
N SER A 212 -14.27 -38.13 21.60
CA SER A 212 -12.84 -37.94 21.79
C SER A 212 -12.53 -36.61 22.49
N VAL A 213 -11.52 -36.66 23.36
CA VAL A 213 -11.03 -35.53 24.15
C VAL A 213 -10.51 -34.41 23.25
N TRP A 214 -10.80 -33.16 23.59
CA TRP A 214 -10.20 -31.99 22.96
C TRP A 214 -8.79 -31.76 23.52
N ASP A 215 -7.88 -31.32 22.65
CA ASP A 215 -6.54 -30.92 23.07
C ASP A 215 -6.61 -29.73 24.05
N SER A 216 -5.60 -29.58 24.90
CA SER A 216 -5.55 -28.54 25.91
C SER A 216 -4.18 -27.91 26.02
N THR A 217 -4.14 -26.59 26.18
CA THR A 217 -2.93 -25.81 26.43
C THR A 217 -3.09 -24.90 27.65
N SER A 218 -1.98 -24.39 28.18
CA SER A 218 -1.98 -23.39 29.26
C SER A 218 -2.44 -22.01 28.76
N ALA A 219 -2.64 -21.07 29.69
CA ALA A 219 -2.96 -19.67 29.42
C ALA A 219 -1.94 -18.96 28.49
N GLU A 220 -0.67 -19.36 28.52
CA GLU A 220 0.41 -18.70 27.77
C GLU A 220 0.53 -19.20 26.32
N THR A 221 0.02 -20.40 26.04
CA THR A 221 0.07 -20.96 24.68
C THR A 221 -1.22 -20.64 23.94
N THR A 222 -1.11 -19.66 23.05
CA THR A 222 -2.20 -19.04 22.29
C THR A 222 -2.15 -19.36 20.80
N GLU A 223 -1.41 -20.41 20.44
CA GLU A 223 -1.26 -20.87 19.06
C GLU A 223 -1.21 -22.40 18.97
N VAL A 224 -1.54 -22.92 17.79
CA VAL A 224 -1.32 -24.32 17.42
C VAL A 224 -0.93 -24.42 15.96
N GLN A 225 0.01 -25.31 15.65
CA GLN A 225 0.39 -25.66 14.29
C GLN A 225 -0.26 -26.99 13.90
N PHE A 226 -0.97 -27.00 12.78
CA PHE A 226 -1.35 -28.22 12.09
C PHE A 226 -0.44 -28.44 10.88
N THR A 227 -0.08 -29.69 10.63
CA THR A 227 0.72 -30.12 9.48
C THR A 227 0.05 -31.33 8.82
N ASN A 228 0.40 -31.61 7.57
CA ASN A 228 -0.12 -32.74 6.80
C ASN A 228 -1.65 -32.74 6.62
N LEU A 229 -2.27 -31.56 6.55
CA LEU A 229 -3.68 -31.43 6.22
C LEU A 229 -3.91 -31.82 4.74
N VAL A 230 -5.02 -32.49 4.47
CA VAL A 230 -5.28 -33.02 3.13
C VAL A 230 -5.79 -31.89 2.22
N PRO A 231 -5.14 -31.62 1.07
CA PRO A 231 -5.60 -30.63 0.12
C PRO A 231 -7.02 -30.92 -0.40
N GLN A 232 -7.68 -29.85 -0.86
CA GLN A 232 -9.06 -29.85 -1.36
C GLN A 232 -10.10 -30.31 -0.33
N ARG A 233 -9.85 -30.05 0.96
CA ARG A 233 -10.79 -30.36 2.04
C ARG A 233 -11.08 -29.15 2.92
N PHE A 234 -12.28 -29.13 3.46
CA PHE A 234 -12.67 -28.18 4.49
C PHE A 234 -12.39 -28.77 5.88
N TYR A 235 -11.90 -27.91 6.75
CA TYR A 235 -11.69 -28.18 8.16
C TYR A 235 -12.40 -27.10 9.00
N MET A 236 -12.80 -27.47 10.21
CA MET A 236 -13.34 -26.55 11.20
C MET A 236 -12.47 -26.60 12.45
N PHE A 237 -11.79 -25.52 12.78
CA PHE A 237 -11.08 -25.38 14.05
C PHE A 237 -11.98 -24.68 15.08
N ALA A 238 -12.09 -25.26 16.27
CA ALA A 238 -12.82 -24.67 17.38
C ALA A 238 -11.90 -24.53 18.59
N VAL A 239 -12.01 -23.42 19.31
CA VAL A 239 -11.27 -23.15 20.55
C VAL A 239 -12.20 -22.56 21.62
N THR A 240 -11.97 -22.91 22.88
CA THR A 240 -12.65 -22.35 24.04
C THR A 240 -11.65 -22.11 25.16
N GLY A 241 -11.89 -21.07 25.97
CA GLY A 241 -11.09 -20.73 27.15
C GLY A 241 -11.81 -21.17 28.40
N PHE A 242 -11.06 -21.40 29.48
CA PHE A 242 -11.57 -21.64 30.83
C PHE A 242 -10.95 -20.67 31.81
N ASP A 243 -11.71 -20.26 32.83
CA ASP A 243 -11.25 -19.42 33.94
C ASP A 243 -10.86 -20.24 35.19
N GLU A 244 -10.42 -19.55 36.25
CA GLU A 244 -10.04 -20.13 37.55
C GLU A 244 -11.19 -20.86 38.25
N ALA A 245 -12.44 -20.44 38.02
CA ALA A 245 -13.63 -21.04 38.63
C ALA A 245 -14.21 -22.21 37.81
N GLY A 246 -13.63 -22.50 36.65
CA GLY A 246 -14.00 -23.61 35.77
C GLY A 246 -15.12 -23.28 34.78
N ALA A 247 -15.57 -22.03 34.68
CA ALA A 247 -16.44 -21.61 33.58
C ALA A 247 -15.64 -21.51 32.28
N TYR A 248 -16.36 -21.62 31.17
CA TYR A 248 -15.79 -21.69 29.83
C TYR A 248 -16.55 -20.82 28.85
N ASP A 249 -15.93 -20.44 27.73
CA ASP A 249 -16.61 -19.68 26.66
C ASP A 249 -17.71 -20.54 26.01
N PRO A 250 -19.01 -20.29 26.29
CA PRO A 250 -20.08 -21.19 25.87
C PRO A 250 -20.63 -20.86 24.48
N LEU A 251 -20.10 -19.83 23.82
CA LEU A 251 -20.61 -19.29 22.57
C LEU A 251 -19.63 -19.57 21.44
N PHE A 252 -19.97 -20.55 20.59
CA PHE A 252 -19.22 -20.84 19.37
C PHE A 252 -19.75 -19.99 18.21
N HIS A 253 -18.87 -19.23 17.56
CA HIS A 253 -19.26 -18.35 16.48
C HIS A 253 -18.21 -18.27 15.36
N GLY A 254 -18.68 -18.30 14.11
CA GLY A 254 -17.85 -18.35 12.88
C GLY A 254 -17.05 -17.07 12.57
N SER A 255 -17.22 -16.02 13.37
CA SER A 255 -16.40 -14.79 13.31
C SER A 255 -15.47 -14.64 14.51
N ARG A 256 -15.43 -15.62 15.43
CA ARG A 256 -14.74 -15.48 16.72
C ARG A 256 -13.88 -16.69 17.06
N ASN A 257 -14.46 -17.75 17.61
CA ASN A 257 -13.74 -18.91 18.15
C ASN A 257 -14.01 -20.20 17.35
N LEU A 258 -14.63 -20.06 16.18
CA LEU A 258 -14.85 -21.12 15.21
C LEU A 258 -14.32 -20.65 13.85
N LEU A 259 -13.37 -21.38 13.26
CA LEU A 259 -12.73 -21.07 11.99
C LEU A 259 -12.96 -22.21 10.99
N SER A 260 -13.77 -21.94 9.97
CA SER A 260 -13.90 -22.81 8.78
C SER A 260 -12.89 -22.37 7.74
N PHE A 261 -11.97 -23.25 7.33
CA PHE A 261 -10.97 -22.95 6.31
C PHE A 261 -10.89 -24.07 5.27
N PHE A 262 -10.51 -23.69 4.05
CA PHE A 262 -10.31 -24.63 2.96
C PHE A 262 -8.81 -24.87 2.80
N VAL A 263 -8.38 -26.11 2.97
CA VAL A 263 -7.00 -26.49 2.70
C VAL A 263 -6.87 -26.66 1.21
N THR A 264 -6.02 -25.84 0.63
CA THR A 264 -5.72 -25.88 -0.79
C THR A 264 -4.22 -25.69 -0.94
N TYR A 265 -3.82 -25.64 -2.19
CA TYR A 265 -2.51 -25.26 -2.62
C TYR A 265 -2.29 -23.72 -2.59
N ALA A 266 -3.11 -22.98 -1.82
CA ALA A 266 -2.93 -21.54 -1.63
C ALA A 266 -1.57 -21.29 -0.98
N GLY A 267 -0.74 -20.46 -1.62
CA GLY A 267 0.63 -20.25 -1.20
C GLY A 267 1.62 -21.36 -1.56
N LEU A 268 1.28 -22.34 -2.43
CA LEU A 268 2.19 -23.44 -2.83
C LEU A 268 3.56 -22.99 -3.33
N GLN A 269 3.65 -21.75 -3.82
CA GLN A 269 4.86 -21.21 -4.37
C GLN A 269 5.71 -20.51 -3.28
N GLY A 270 5.23 -20.36 -2.04
CA GLY A 270 5.93 -19.68 -0.95
C GLY A 270 5.59 -18.19 -0.84
N PRO A 271 6.36 -17.42 -0.04
CA PRO A 271 6.14 -16.00 0.18
C PRO A 271 6.17 -15.13 -1.09
N ARG A 272 5.36 -14.09 -1.18
CA ARG A 272 5.45 -13.11 -2.27
C ARG A 272 6.54 -12.09 -1.96
N ILE A 273 7.61 -12.04 -2.77
CA ILE A 273 8.76 -11.17 -2.54
C ILE A 273 8.55 -9.80 -3.24
N CYS A 274 8.91 -8.74 -2.55
CA CYS A 274 9.06 -7.38 -3.07
C CYS A 274 10.52 -6.94 -2.93
N MET A 275 11.12 -6.44 -4.00
CA MET A 275 12.49 -5.93 -4.06
C MET A 275 12.48 -4.47 -4.51
N PHE A 276 13.35 -3.66 -3.94
CA PHE A 276 13.41 -2.24 -4.24
C PHE A 276 14.80 -1.64 -4.01
N SER A 277 15.05 -0.52 -4.66
CA SER A 277 16.25 0.29 -4.53
C SER A 277 15.89 1.76 -4.78
N ASP A 278 16.89 2.62 -4.96
CA ASP A 278 16.70 4.06 -5.16
C ASP A 278 16.14 4.38 -6.57
N PHE A 279 16.04 3.37 -7.45
CA PHE A 279 15.62 3.52 -8.85
C PHE A 279 14.63 2.44 -9.34
N PHE A 280 14.14 1.56 -8.46
CA PHE A 280 13.03 0.65 -8.79
C PHE A 280 12.29 0.16 -7.54
N PHE A 281 11.05 -0.28 -7.74
CA PHE A 281 10.27 -1.03 -6.76
C PHE A 281 9.46 -2.10 -7.50
N PHE A 282 9.70 -3.37 -7.21
CA PHE A 282 9.11 -4.50 -7.91
C PHE A 282 8.59 -5.55 -6.93
N CYS A 283 7.35 -6.01 -7.10
CA CYS A 283 6.79 -7.14 -6.37
C CYS A 283 6.37 -8.21 -7.36
N TYR A 284 6.69 -9.47 -7.06
CA TYR A 284 6.11 -10.57 -7.81
C TYR A 284 4.60 -10.65 -7.56
N ASP A 285 3.82 -11.08 -8.56
CA ASP A 285 2.39 -11.33 -8.36
C ASP A 285 2.14 -12.50 -7.40
N ASN A 286 3.00 -13.52 -7.47
CA ASN A 286 2.94 -14.74 -6.68
C ASN A 286 4.33 -15.10 -6.14
N GLY A 287 4.38 -15.88 -5.05
CA GLY A 287 5.62 -16.51 -4.59
C GLY A 287 6.18 -17.49 -5.63
N GLY A 288 7.27 -18.19 -5.35
CA GLY A 288 7.71 -19.32 -6.19
C GLY A 288 9.19 -19.54 -6.17
N TYR A 289 9.61 -20.79 -5.99
CA TYR A 289 10.97 -21.21 -6.27
C TYR A 289 11.11 -21.63 -7.75
N LEU A 290 11.09 -20.64 -8.65
CA LEU A 290 11.18 -20.83 -10.10
C LEU A 290 12.27 -19.93 -10.68
N THR A 291 13.07 -20.47 -11.60
CA THR A 291 14.17 -19.79 -12.29
C THR A 291 13.86 -19.49 -13.76
N ASP A 292 12.57 -19.39 -14.12
CA ASP A 292 12.15 -19.01 -15.47
C ASP A 292 12.65 -17.59 -15.81
N PRO A 293 13.39 -17.39 -16.93
CA PRO A 293 13.84 -16.08 -17.39
C PRO A 293 12.75 -15.00 -17.53
N ASN A 294 11.47 -15.39 -17.65
CA ASN A 294 10.34 -14.46 -17.64
C ASN A 294 10.07 -13.82 -16.27
N ARG A 295 10.61 -14.41 -15.18
CA ARG A 295 10.51 -13.87 -13.81
C ARG A 295 11.66 -12.95 -13.44
N PHE A 296 12.65 -12.79 -14.31
CA PHE A 296 13.82 -11.99 -14.01
C PHE A 296 13.44 -10.51 -14.10
N PHE A 297 13.63 -9.79 -13.01
CA PHE A 297 13.50 -8.34 -13.02
C PHE A 297 14.78 -7.76 -13.60
N ARG A 298 14.68 -7.19 -14.81
CA ARG A 298 15.83 -6.67 -15.57
C ARG A 298 16.07 -5.20 -15.29
N VAL A 299 17.30 -4.84 -14.95
CA VAL A 299 17.66 -3.45 -14.62
C VAL A 299 19.08 -3.09 -15.05
N GLU A 300 19.29 -1.83 -15.45
CA GLU A 300 20.64 -1.31 -15.70
C GLU A 300 21.10 -0.53 -14.45
N ILE A 301 22.31 -0.83 -13.96
CA ILE A 301 22.90 -0.21 -12.76
C ILE A 301 24.17 0.59 -13.09
N PRO A 302 24.57 1.55 -12.26
CA PRO A 302 25.69 2.43 -12.56
C PRO A 302 27.04 1.75 -12.33
N ASP A 303 27.99 1.99 -13.23
CA ASP A 303 29.39 1.57 -13.09
C ASP A 303 30.09 2.25 -11.90
N ARG A 304 31.04 1.56 -11.27
CA ARG A 304 31.90 2.04 -10.15
C ARG A 304 31.16 2.55 -8.91
N LYS A 305 29.87 2.28 -8.78
CA LYS A 305 29.06 2.66 -7.62
C LYS A 305 28.56 1.42 -6.90
N LYS A 306 28.53 1.49 -5.57
CA LYS A 306 27.83 0.50 -4.76
C LYS A 306 26.33 0.68 -4.94
N VAL A 307 25.60 -0.42 -4.99
CA VAL A 307 24.14 -0.43 -5.11
C VAL A 307 23.57 -1.22 -3.94
N THR A 308 22.56 -0.66 -3.28
CA THR A 308 21.83 -1.35 -2.21
C THR A 308 20.50 -1.86 -2.75
N PHE A 309 20.33 -3.18 -2.75
CA PHE A 309 19.03 -3.82 -2.94
C PHE A 309 18.40 -4.08 -1.58
N ARG A 310 17.11 -3.81 -1.48
CA ARG A 310 16.28 -4.00 -0.29
C ARG A 310 15.12 -4.90 -0.65
N TRP A 311 14.60 -5.64 0.31
CA TRP A 311 13.48 -6.53 0.06
C TRP A 311 12.61 -6.75 1.29
N ASP A 312 11.38 -7.19 1.01
CA ASP A 312 10.45 -7.73 2.00
C ASP A 312 9.64 -8.88 1.38
N ALA A 313 8.91 -9.63 2.20
CA ALA A 313 8.01 -10.66 1.70
C ALA A 313 6.69 -10.74 2.47
N ILE A 314 5.65 -11.12 1.74
CA ILE A 314 4.30 -11.31 2.27
C ILE A 314 4.02 -12.80 2.30
N ALA A 315 3.82 -13.35 3.50
CA ALA A 315 3.45 -14.75 3.70
C ALA A 315 1.99 -15.01 3.28
N ALA A 316 1.66 -16.28 3.01
CA ALA A 316 0.26 -16.69 2.83
C ALA A 316 -0.54 -16.53 4.14
N GLU A 317 -1.87 -16.48 4.06
CA GLU A 317 -2.70 -16.41 5.27
C GLU A 317 -2.45 -17.61 6.19
N GLY A 318 -2.23 -17.34 7.49
CA GLY A 318 -1.87 -18.37 8.48
C GLY A 318 -0.41 -18.81 8.47
N ALA A 319 0.45 -18.13 7.70
CA ALA A 319 1.89 -18.31 7.69
C ALA A 319 2.60 -16.99 8.07
N GLU A 320 3.84 -17.11 8.51
CA GLU A 320 4.72 -15.97 8.80
C GLU A 320 6.05 -16.16 8.09
N ILE A 321 6.71 -15.06 7.70
CA ILE A 321 8.07 -15.14 7.19
C ILE A 321 8.97 -15.64 8.31
N ARG A 322 9.82 -16.63 8.00
CA ARG A 322 10.75 -17.26 8.93
C ARG A 322 12.18 -16.78 8.73
N ARG A 323 12.61 -16.52 7.50
CA ARG A 323 13.97 -16.06 7.19
C ARG A 323 14.09 -15.55 5.76
N PHE A 324 15.10 -14.72 5.56
CA PHE A 324 15.64 -14.32 4.27
C PHE A 324 17.10 -14.74 4.14
N ARG A 325 17.55 -14.93 2.91
CA ARG A 325 18.97 -15.01 2.54
C ARG A 325 19.15 -14.57 1.10
N TRP A 326 20.36 -14.22 0.71
CA TRP A 326 20.66 -13.75 -0.64
C TRP A 326 22.00 -14.31 -1.15
N VAL A 327 22.17 -14.29 -2.47
CA VAL A 327 23.42 -14.69 -3.15
C VAL A 327 23.54 -13.93 -4.47
N MET A 328 24.78 -13.70 -4.92
CA MET A 328 25.09 -13.07 -6.20
C MET A 328 25.91 -14.03 -7.05
N ASP A 329 25.53 -14.18 -8.32
CA ASP A 329 26.20 -15.05 -9.30
C ASP A 329 26.54 -16.47 -8.78
N PRO A 330 25.59 -17.18 -8.13
CA PRO A 330 25.84 -18.54 -7.67
C PRO A 330 26.09 -19.47 -8.86
N THR A 331 27.05 -20.40 -8.73
CA THR A 331 27.23 -21.47 -9.72
C THR A 331 26.08 -22.48 -9.67
N ASP A 332 25.51 -22.71 -8.49
CA ASP A 332 24.37 -23.60 -8.24
C ASP A 332 23.53 -23.04 -7.09
N LEU A 333 22.24 -22.76 -7.35
CA LEU A 333 21.30 -22.25 -6.35
C LEU A 333 21.01 -23.26 -5.22
N SER A 334 21.24 -24.55 -5.45
CA SER A 334 21.07 -25.61 -4.46
C SER A 334 22.28 -25.80 -3.54
N ASN A 335 23.39 -25.10 -3.80
CA ASN A 335 24.58 -25.16 -2.98
C ASN A 335 24.39 -24.40 -1.66
N ASP A 336 24.04 -25.11 -0.59
CA ASP A 336 23.89 -24.58 0.76
C ASP A 336 25.22 -24.48 1.56
N THR A 337 26.38 -24.49 0.88
CA THR A 337 27.67 -24.26 1.55
C THR A 337 27.68 -22.88 2.22
N PRO A 338 27.94 -22.78 3.54
CA PRO A 338 27.95 -21.49 4.23
C PRO A 338 29.05 -20.58 3.69
N ARG A 339 28.79 -19.27 3.72
CA ARG A 339 29.82 -18.26 3.44
C ARG A 339 31.01 -18.45 4.36
N THR A 340 32.20 -18.31 3.79
CA THR A 340 33.45 -18.20 4.56
C THR A 340 33.60 -16.82 5.20
N ASP A 341 33.01 -15.79 4.58
CA ASP A 341 32.96 -14.40 5.03
C ASP A 341 31.66 -13.75 4.54
N GLU A 342 30.83 -13.24 5.45
CA GLU A 342 29.55 -12.62 5.10
C GLU A 342 29.68 -11.39 4.20
N GLU A 343 30.80 -10.66 4.28
CA GLU A 343 31.02 -9.43 3.51
C GLU A 343 31.57 -9.70 2.10
N ASN A 344 32.49 -10.66 1.97
CA ASN A 344 33.24 -10.86 0.72
C ASN A 344 32.83 -12.12 -0.06
N ASP A 345 32.28 -13.14 0.59
CA ASP A 345 31.84 -14.38 -0.06
C ASP A 345 30.42 -14.24 -0.61
N ILE A 346 30.25 -13.38 -1.62
CA ILE A 346 28.93 -13.04 -2.17
C ILE A 346 28.34 -14.14 -3.08
N THR A 347 29.15 -15.13 -3.47
CA THR A 347 28.77 -16.26 -4.35
C THR A 347 28.12 -17.43 -3.64
N HIS A 348 28.17 -17.46 -2.30
CA HIS A 348 27.42 -18.41 -1.48
C HIS A 348 26.23 -17.73 -0.79
N TRP A 349 25.24 -18.51 -0.39
CA TRP A 349 24.08 -18.00 0.34
C TRP A 349 24.49 -17.34 1.66
N SER A 350 24.03 -16.11 1.88
CA SER A 350 24.20 -15.43 3.17
C SER A 350 23.57 -16.24 4.31
N SER A 351 24.04 -16.02 5.54
CA SER A 351 23.40 -16.59 6.71
C SER A 351 21.91 -16.26 6.76
N PRO A 352 21.03 -17.27 6.97
CA PRO A 352 19.60 -17.05 7.00
C PRO A 352 19.18 -16.22 8.21
N SER A 353 18.45 -15.13 8.00
CA SER A 353 17.91 -14.29 9.08
C SER A 353 16.66 -13.51 8.66
N LEU A 354 15.78 -13.22 9.63
CA LEU A 354 14.63 -12.32 9.44
C LEU A 354 15.03 -10.86 9.27
N THR A 355 16.21 -10.49 9.76
CA THR A 355 16.72 -9.11 9.73
C THR A 355 17.49 -8.80 8.45
N THR A 356 17.87 -9.81 7.67
CA THR A 356 18.56 -9.63 6.38
C THR A 356 17.56 -9.18 5.33
N LYS A 357 17.27 -7.87 5.29
CA LYS A 357 16.34 -7.23 4.35
C LYS A 357 17.02 -6.31 3.33
N SER A 358 18.36 -6.33 3.29
CA SER A 358 19.13 -5.55 2.34
C SER A 358 20.52 -6.13 2.11
N ALA A 359 21.09 -5.87 0.94
CA ALA A 359 22.49 -6.12 0.60
C ALA A 359 23.04 -4.96 -0.22
N THR A 360 24.28 -4.56 0.08
CA THR A 360 25.02 -3.56 -0.71
C THR A 360 26.10 -4.28 -1.50
N ILE A 361 25.98 -4.25 -2.83
CA ILE A 361 26.84 -4.96 -3.77
C ILE A 361 27.67 -3.99 -4.62
N GLY A 362 28.72 -4.50 -5.25
CA GLY A 362 29.69 -3.71 -6.01
C GLY A 362 30.72 -3.00 -5.12
N PRO A 363 31.46 -2.01 -5.65
CA PRO A 363 31.30 -1.42 -6.97
C PRO A 363 31.72 -2.38 -8.09
N PHE A 364 30.98 -2.38 -9.19
CA PHE A 364 31.30 -3.16 -10.39
C PHE A 364 32.15 -2.34 -11.35
N THR A 365 32.97 -3.00 -12.17
CA THR A 365 33.70 -2.38 -13.28
C THR A 365 33.87 -3.39 -14.40
N PRO A 366 32.98 -3.36 -15.42
CA PRO A 366 32.98 -4.35 -16.50
C PRO A 366 34.36 -4.46 -17.15
N GLY A 367 34.88 -5.68 -17.21
CA GLY A 367 36.23 -5.96 -17.69
C GLY A 367 36.49 -7.46 -17.85
N PRO A 368 37.72 -7.88 -18.17
CA PRO A 368 38.04 -9.29 -18.40
C PRO A 368 37.72 -10.23 -17.22
N ASN A 369 37.70 -9.68 -16.01
CA ASN A 369 37.49 -10.43 -14.76
C ASN A 369 36.15 -10.12 -14.08
N ASP A 370 35.36 -9.19 -14.63
CA ASP A 370 34.08 -8.76 -14.05
C ASP A 370 33.05 -8.68 -15.20
N PRO A 371 32.08 -9.61 -15.26
CA PRO A 371 31.13 -9.64 -16.35
C PRO A 371 30.30 -8.35 -16.38
N LYS A 372 29.72 -8.07 -17.54
CA LYS A 372 28.82 -6.91 -17.69
C LYS A 372 27.44 -7.18 -17.06
N GLU A 373 27.07 -8.44 -16.94
CA GLU A 373 25.75 -8.92 -16.53
C GLU A 373 25.92 -9.82 -15.29
N HIS A 374 25.03 -9.65 -14.33
CA HIS A 374 25.04 -10.34 -13.04
C HIS A 374 23.62 -10.73 -12.62
N PHE A 375 23.54 -11.78 -11.80
CA PHE A 375 22.30 -12.25 -11.20
C PHE A 375 22.35 -12.10 -9.69
N PHE A 376 21.35 -11.45 -9.12
CA PHE A 376 21.16 -11.33 -7.69
C PHE A 376 19.89 -12.06 -7.26
N PHE A 377 20.02 -12.96 -6.30
CA PHE A 377 18.95 -13.83 -5.83
C PHE A 377 18.62 -13.53 -4.37
N VAL A 378 17.33 -13.51 -4.06
CA VAL A 378 16.78 -13.45 -2.70
C VAL A 378 15.89 -14.67 -2.47
N GLU A 379 16.16 -15.43 -1.41
CA GLU A 379 15.26 -16.50 -0.96
C GLU A 379 14.50 -16.03 0.29
N ALA A 380 13.18 -16.17 0.26
CA ALA A 380 12.33 -15.99 1.43
C ALA A 380 11.68 -17.33 1.79
N GLU A 381 11.75 -17.72 3.04
CA GLU A 381 11.11 -18.94 3.57
C GLU A 381 10.08 -18.56 4.64
N ASP A 382 8.91 -19.18 4.60
CA ASP A 382 7.90 -19.06 5.66
C ASP A 382 8.07 -20.11 6.79
N ASN A 383 7.26 -19.99 7.83
CA ASN A 383 7.23 -20.92 8.96
C ASN A 383 6.67 -22.32 8.60
N ASN A 384 6.16 -22.51 7.38
CA ASN A 384 5.76 -23.81 6.83
C ASN A 384 6.87 -24.45 5.97
N GLY A 385 8.02 -23.79 5.80
CA GLY A 385 9.15 -24.25 4.99
C GLY A 385 8.97 -24.02 3.48
N LEU A 386 7.94 -23.28 3.06
CA LEU A 386 7.75 -22.92 1.66
C LEU A 386 8.70 -21.77 1.31
N LYS A 387 9.38 -21.92 0.17
CA LYS A 387 10.42 -21.00 -0.29
C LYS A 387 10.00 -20.29 -1.57
N SER A 388 10.36 -19.02 -1.65
CA SER A 388 10.28 -18.22 -2.87
C SER A 388 11.62 -17.66 -3.25
N LEU A 389 11.82 -17.47 -4.55
CA LEU A 389 13.02 -16.89 -5.14
C LEU A 389 12.67 -15.58 -5.84
N GLY A 390 13.32 -14.49 -5.44
CA GLY A 390 13.36 -13.23 -6.16
C GLY A 390 14.66 -13.13 -6.95
N ILE A 391 14.58 -12.66 -8.19
CA ILE A 391 15.69 -12.67 -9.15
C ILE A 391 15.79 -11.29 -9.81
N ILE A 392 16.93 -10.64 -9.61
CA ILE A 392 17.32 -9.43 -10.32
C ILE A 392 18.41 -9.81 -11.30
N ASP A 393 18.16 -9.57 -12.58
CA ASP A 393 19.12 -9.64 -13.68
C ASP A 393 19.57 -8.21 -13.96
N PHE A 394 20.82 -7.88 -13.65
CA PHE A 394 21.31 -6.52 -13.80
C PHE A 394 22.51 -6.42 -14.73
N THR A 395 22.48 -5.39 -15.57
CA THR A 395 23.58 -5.02 -16.46
C THR A 395 24.27 -3.76 -15.96
N VAL A 396 25.59 -3.81 -15.83
CA VAL A 396 26.40 -2.66 -15.42
C VAL A 396 26.66 -1.77 -16.63
N VAL A 397 26.30 -0.49 -16.51
CA VAL A 397 26.42 0.51 -17.59
C VAL A 397 27.22 1.71 -17.10
N ARG A 398 28.31 2.02 -17.82
CA ARG A 398 29.09 3.25 -17.64
C ARG A 398 28.50 4.36 -18.50
N ALA A 399 28.11 5.48 -17.89
CA ALA A 399 27.89 6.72 -18.59
C ALA A 399 29.22 7.27 -19.15
N THR A 400 29.26 7.54 -20.45
CA THR A 400 30.45 8.08 -21.12
C THR A 400 30.46 9.60 -21.17
N PHE A 401 29.27 10.22 -21.20
CA PHE A 401 29.10 11.67 -21.29
C PHE A 401 29.87 12.33 -22.45
N ASP A 402 30.04 11.60 -23.56
CA ASP A 402 30.77 12.06 -24.75
C ASP A 402 30.03 13.14 -25.53
N LYS A 403 28.71 13.27 -25.34
CA LYS A 403 27.82 14.21 -26.00
C LYS A 403 27.26 15.23 -25.01
N GLU A 404 26.89 16.41 -25.52
CA GLU A 404 26.46 17.52 -24.66
C GLU A 404 25.00 17.39 -24.21
N ILE A 405 24.03 17.43 -25.14
CA ILE A 405 22.61 17.52 -24.80
C ILE A 405 21.80 16.49 -25.60
N LEU A 406 20.94 15.74 -24.91
CA LEU A 406 19.86 14.97 -25.50
C LEU A 406 18.53 15.60 -25.13
N VAL A 407 17.69 15.90 -26.12
CA VAL A 407 16.29 16.25 -25.88
C VAL A 407 15.40 15.04 -26.18
N VAL A 408 14.74 14.53 -25.13
CA VAL A 408 13.83 13.39 -25.20
C VAL A 408 12.41 13.92 -25.35
N ASN A 409 11.82 13.68 -26.51
CA ASN A 409 10.41 13.95 -26.75
C ASN A 409 9.60 12.74 -26.22
N ASP A 410 9.01 12.92 -25.04
CA ASP A 410 8.16 11.93 -24.38
C ASP A 410 6.69 12.40 -24.29
N THR A 411 6.24 13.00 -25.38
CA THR A 411 4.86 13.47 -25.56
C THR A 411 4.06 12.51 -26.44
N ARG A 412 2.75 12.72 -26.51
CA ARG A 412 1.82 11.98 -27.35
C ARG A 412 1.07 12.90 -28.29
N PHE A 413 1.70 14.00 -28.67
CA PHE A 413 1.17 14.90 -29.69
C PHE A 413 0.92 14.18 -31.02
N SER A 414 -0.02 14.73 -31.77
CA SER A 414 -0.39 14.20 -33.08
C SER A 414 0.79 14.37 -34.03
N SER A 415 1.12 13.31 -34.78
CA SER A 415 2.12 13.38 -35.84
C SER A 415 1.54 14.07 -37.09
N ASP A 416 2.40 14.55 -37.98
CA ASP A 416 1.96 15.11 -39.25
C ASP A 416 1.27 14.06 -40.13
N ASN A 417 0.30 14.52 -40.92
CA ASN A 417 -0.41 13.68 -41.87
C ASN A 417 0.23 13.76 -43.26
N PHE A 418 0.39 12.60 -43.89
CA PHE A 418 0.76 12.49 -45.30
C PHE A 418 -0.45 12.06 -46.12
N VAL A 419 -0.78 12.80 -47.17
CA VAL A 419 -1.82 12.44 -48.13
C VAL A 419 -1.28 12.58 -49.54
N GLY A 420 -1.35 11.51 -50.34
CA GLY A 420 -0.89 11.53 -51.74
C GLY A 420 0.60 11.77 -51.93
N GLY A 421 1.43 11.52 -50.90
CA GLY A 421 2.88 11.79 -50.93
C GLY A 421 3.28 13.20 -50.54
N GLU A 422 2.31 14.09 -50.24
CA GLU A 422 2.57 15.43 -49.73
C GLU A 422 2.28 15.51 -48.23
N LEU A 423 3.12 16.28 -47.53
CA LEU A 423 2.91 16.61 -46.11
C LEU A 423 1.77 17.64 -46.05
N LEU A 424 0.70 17.30 -45.35
CA LEU A 424 -0.36 18.26 -45.10
C LEU A 424 0.06 19.25 -44.00
N PRO A 425 -0.50 20.48 -44.02
CA PRO A 425 -0.38 21.37 -42.88
C PRO A 425 -0.85 20.66 -41.59
N PRO A 426 -0.18 20.88 -40.45
CA PRO A 426 -0.61 20.31 -39.17
C PRO A 426 -2.05 20.70 -38.86
N ALA A 427 -2.83 19.72 -38.42
CA ALA A 427 -4.24 19.88 -38.09
C ALA A 427 -4.52 19.31 -36.68
N GLY A 428 -5.57 19.81 -36.03
CA GLY A 428 -5.97 19.39 -34.68
C GLY A 428 -5.51 20.34 -33.57
N VAL A 429 -5.48 19.86 -32.33
CA VAL A 429 -5.11 20.65 -31.14
C VAL A 429 -3.63 21.02 -31.21
N TRP A 430 -3.33 22.30 -30.98
CA TRP A 430 -1.95 22.78 -30.89
C TRP A 430 -1.35 22.47 -29.50
N PRO A 431 -0.05 22.12 -29.42
CA PRO A 431 0.86 21.87 -30.54
C PRO A 431 0.80 20.42 -31.05
N THR A 432 1.05 20.21 -32.33
CA THR A 432 1.40 18.88 -32.89
C THR A 432 2.87 18.57 -32.68
N SER A 433 3.28 17.32 -32.94
CA SER A 433 4.67 16.88 -32.73
C SER A 433 5.66 17.71 -33.55
N SER A 434 5.39 17.95 -34.84
CA SER A 434 6.30 18.69 -35.72
C SER A 434 6.35 20.19 -35.40
N GLU A 435 5.25 20.71 -34.88
CA GLU A 435 5.17 22.09 -34.41
C GLU A 435 6.03 22.32 -33.16
N VAL A 436 6.00 21.37 -32.21
CA VAL A 436 6.94 21.33 -31.08
C VAL A 436 8.38 21.21 -31.58
N ASP A 437 8.66 20.28 -32.48
CA ASP A 437 10.01 20.05 -32.99
C ASP A 437 10.56 21.31 -33.68
N THR A 438 9.72 22.02 -34.42
CA THR A 438 10.09 23.30 -35.03
C THR A 438 10.38 24.34 -33.96
N PHE A 439 9.50 24.49 -32.97
CA PHE A 439 9.68 25.46 -31.89
C PHE A 439 10.96 25.21 -31.08
N LEU A 440 11.29 23.93 -30.83
CA LEU A 440 12.46 23.56 -30.02
C LEU A 440 13.75 23.52 -30.83
N TYR A 441 13.74 22.97 -32.05
CA TYR A 441 14.96 22.52 -32.75
C TYR A 441 15.23 23.18 -34.09
N ALA A 442 14.33 24.02 -34.63
CA ALA A 442 14.52 24.59 -35.96
C ALA A 442 15.83 25.41 -36.06
N VAL A 443 16.57 25.21 -37.14
CA VAL A 443 17.80 26.00 -37.41
C VAL A 443 17.45 27.48 -37.69
N GLY A 444 16.27 27.73 -38.26
CA GLY A 444 15.82 29.05 -38.68
C GLY A 444 16.14 29.36 -40.14
N GLY A 445 15.29 30.16 -40.79
CA GLY A 445 15.44 30.57 -42.19
C GLY A 445 15.14 29.46 -43.22
N MET A 446 14.66 28.30 -42.79
CA MET A 446 14.38 27.16 -43.66
C MET A 446 12.91 27.17 -44.13
N PRO A 447 12.62 26.87 -45.41
CA PRO A 447 11.24 26.79 -45.88
C PRO A 447 10.43 25.70 -45.16
N TYR A 448 9.20 26.03 -44.76
CA TYR A 448 8.26 25.05 -44.22
C TYR A 448 7.78 24.08 -45.31
N LYS A 449 7.81 22.77 -45.03
CA LYS A 449 7.24 21.74 -45.91
C LYS A 449 5.72 21.68 -45.74
N GLY A 450 4.96 21.73 -46.84
CA GLY A 450 3.49 21.69 -46.82
C GLY A 450 2.80 23.04 -46.65
N TYR A 451 3.57 24.13 -46.52
CA TYR A 451 3.08 25.50 -46.33
C TYR A 451 3.26 26.34 -47.61
N PRO A 452 2.58 27.50 -47.73
CA PRO A 452 2.71 28.36 -48.90
C PRO A 452 4.17 28.78 -49.17
N PRO A 453 4.59 28.87 -50.46
CA PRO A 453 5.93 29.31 -50.82
C PRO A 453 6.33 30.64 -50.17
N GLY A 454 7.55 30.71 -49.64
CA GLY A 454 8.07 31.90 -48.94
C GLY A 454 7.94 31.84 -47.41
N SER A 455 7.24 30.85 -46.87
CA SER A 455 7.12 30.63 -45.42
C SER A 455 8.42 30.02 -44.87
N VAL A 456 9.12 30.74 -43.99
CA VAL A 456 10.38 30.27 -43.38
C VAL A 456 10.26 30.10 -41.87
N SER A 457 10.95 29.11 -41.31
CA SER A 457 10.94 28.82 -39.88
C SER A 457 11.73 29.87 -39.09
N PRO A 458 11.29 30.29 -37.90
CA PRO A 458 12.18 30.95 -36.95
C PRO A 458 13.23 29.97 -36.45
N ALA A 459 14.30 30.50 -35.83
CA ALA A 459 15.22 29.67 -35.07
C ALA A 459 14.50 29.14 -33.81
N GLY A 460 14.64 27.85 -33.54
CA GLY A 460 14.07 27.20 -32.36
C GLY A 460 14.84 27.53 -31.09
N VAL A 461 14.26 27.21 -29.93
CA VAL A 461 14.80 27.52 -28.60
C VAL A 461 16.21 26.96 -28.38
N PHE A 462 16.50 25.78 -28.92
CA PHE A 462 17.80 25.13 -28.82
C PHE A 462 18.70 25.38 -30.04
N SER A 463 18.34 26.30 -30.93
CA SER A 463 19.19 26.67 -32.05
C SER A 463 20.54 27.21 -31.55
N GLY A 464 21.63 26.70 -32.11
CA GLY A 464 23.00 27.02 -31.69
C GLY A 464 23.59 26.11 -30.61
N TYR A 465 22.81 25.20 -30.02
CA TYR A 465 23.32 24.19 -29.10
C TYR A 465 23.65 22.86 -29.83
N PRO A 466 24.70 22.13 -29.41
CA PRO A 466 25.00 20.79 -29.90
C PRO A 466 24.03 19.77 -29.29
N ILE A 467 22.86 19.63 -29.89
CA ILE A 467 21.78 18.75 -29.42
C ILE A 467 21.64 17.52 -30.31
N ASP A 468 21.29 16.39 -29.70
CA ASP A 468 20.59 15.30 -30.36
C ASP A 468 19.15 15.23 -29.84
N THR A 469 18.25 14.63 -30.63
CA THR A 469 16.86 14.39 -30.23
C THR A 469 16.54 12.89 -30.29
N THR A 470 15.55 12.46 -29.52
CA THR A 470 14.98 11.10 -29.62
C THR A 470 13.50 11.14 -29.24
N ASN A 471 12.70 10.29 -29.86
CA ASN A 471 11.29 10.13 -29.52
C ASN A 471 11.08 8.82 -28.77
N THR A 472 10.36 8.86 -27.65
CA THR A 472 10.16 7.67 -26.83
C THR A 472 9.29 6.59 -27.49
N ARG A 473 8.52 6.95 -28.53
CA ARG A 473 7.75 6.00 -29.35
C ARG A 473 8.64 5.03 -30.14
N GLU A 474 9.93 5.31 -30.29
CA GLU A 474 10.88 4.45 -31.01
C GLU A 474 11.27 3.21 -30.18
N PHE A 475 11.07 3.23 -28.86
CA PHE A 475 11.43 2.13 -27.97
C PHE A 475 10.26 1.16 -27.82
N LEU A 476 10.38 -0.03 -28.39
CA LEU A 476 9.36 -1.09 -28.29
C LEU A 476 9.02 -1.49 -26.85
N THR A 477 10.01 -1.40 -25.94
CA THR A 477 9.82 -1.67 -24.51
C THR A 477 9.11 -0.54 -23.78
N GLY A 478 9.01 0.66 -24.38
CA GLY A 478 8.56 1.88 -23.74
C GLY A 478 9.55 2.47 -22.73
N ILE A 479 10.74 1.88 -22.55
CA ILE A 479 11.75 2.34 -21.60
C ILE A 479 12.96 2.87 -22.38
N THR A 480 13.36 4.11 -22.12
CA THR A 480 14.58 4.69 -22.68
C THR A 480 15.81 4.07 -22.00
N PRO A 481 16.70 3.37 -22.72
CA PRO A 481 17.83 2.68 -22.09
C PRO A 481 18.85 3.66 -21.46
N LEU A 482 19.44 3.28 -20.33
CA LEU A 482 20.55 4.00 -19.71
C LEU A 482 21.76 4.08 -20.63
N SER A 483 22.00 3.05 -21.45
CA SER A 483 23.05 3.05 -22.48
C SER A 483 22.88 4.14 -23.55
N LYS A 484 21.66 4.66 -23.74
CA LYS A 484 21.39 5.84 -24.57
C LYS A 484 21.55 7.12 -23.77
N LEU A 485 20.96 7.21 -22.57
CA LEU A 485 21.01 8.41 -21.73
C LEU A 485 22.45 8.75 -21.29
N GLY A 486 23.22 7.74 -20.88
CA GLY A 486 24.59 7.88 -20.37
C GLY A 486 25.62 8.37 -21.40
N GLN A 487 25.25 8.50 -22.68
CA GLN A 487 26.11 9.14 -23.69
C GLN A 487 26.14 10.67 -23.54
N TYR A 488 25.17 11.26 -22.84
CA TYR A 488 24.93 12.71 -22.82
C TYR A 488 25.12 13.31 -21.43
N LYS A 489 25.84 14.44 -21.35
CA LYS A 489 26.03 15.18 -20.09
C LYS A 489 24.72 15.73 -19.53
N LYS A 490 23.80 16.12 -20.42
CA LYS A 490 22.52 16.73 -20.08
C LYS A 490 21.38 16.06 -20.82
N VAL A 491 20.30 15.75 -20.12
CA VAL A 491 19.05 15.21 -20.67
C VAL A 491 17.92 16.20 -20.39
N ILE A 492 17.31 16.72 -21.45
CA ILE A 492 16.09 17.52 -21.37
C ILE A 492 14.93 16.58 -21.69
N TRP A 493 14.08 16.31 -20.72
CA TRP A 493 12.95 15.39 -20.85
C TRP A 493 11.64 16.17 -20.96
N PHE A 494 10.99 16.06 -22.10
CA PHE A 494 9.74 16.79 -22.37
C PHE A 494 8.53 15.86 -22.28
N THR A 495 7.68 16.11 -21.28
CA THR A 495 6.41 15.40 -21.07
C THR A 495 5.32 16.41 -20.78
N ASP A 496 4.29 16.44 -21.62
CA ASP A 496 3.13 17.32 -21.42
C ASP A 496 2.09 16.71 -20.46
N ALA A 497 1.23 17.57 -19.92
CA ALA A 497 0.21 17.21 -18.93
C ALA A 497 -0.81 16.17 -19.44
N ILE A 498 -1.18 16.19 -20.72
CA ILE A 498 -2.17 15.27 -21.28
C ILE A 498 -1.52 13.90 -21.46
N SER A 499 -0.37 13.84 -22.11
CA SER A 499 0.38 12.62 -22.36
C SER A 499 0.77 11.90 -21.06
N ALA A 500 1.06 12.67 -20.01
CA ALA A 500 1.34 12.13 -18.68
C ALA A 500 0.17 11.35 -18.07
N THR A 501 -1.07 11.50 -18.57
CA THR A 501 -2.24 10.74 -18.11
C THR A 501 -2.41 9.38 -18.79
N TYR A 502 -1.67 9.10 -19.87
CA TYR A 502 -1.88 7.90 -20.68
C TYR A 502 -1.36 6.66 -19.97
N ILE A 503 -2.19 5.63 -19.86
CA ILE A 503 -1.91 4.38 -19.14
C ILE A 503 -1.91 3.13 -20.04
N GLY A 504 -2.06 3.32 -21.36
CA GLY A 504 -2.04 2.21 -22.31
C GLY A 504 -0.67 1.55 -22.39
N LEU A 505 -0.60 0.37 -23.01
CA LEU A 505 0.67 -0.29 -23.27
C LEU A 505 1.58 0.61 -24.13
N PRO A 506 2.92 0.46 -24.07
CA PRO A 506 3.83 1.24 -24.92
C PRO A 506 3.52 1.12 -26.42
N THR A 507 2.95 -0.01 -26.83
CA THR A 507 2.55 -0.32 -28.20
C THR A 507 1.10 0.06 -28.54
N ASP A 508 0.36 0.66 -27.61
CA ASP A 508 -1.03 1.09 -27.84
C ASP A 508 -1.07 2.16 -28.96
N PRO A 509 -1.89 1.97 -30.01
CA PRO A 509 -1.92 2.91 -31.13
C PRO A 509 -2.64 4.23 -30.84
N TYR A 510 -3.41 4.34 -29.75
CA TYR A 510 -4.24 5.50 -29.43
C TYR A 510 -3.76 6.27 -28.21
N VAL A 511 -3.47 5.57 -27.11
CA VAL A 511 -3.07 6.19 -25.83
C VAL A 511 -1.87 5.48 -25.18
N PRO A 512 -0.73 5.36 -25.89
CA PRO A 512 0.43 4.68 -25.34
C PRO A 512 1.02 5.47 -24.17
N THR A 513 1.31 4.79 -23.07
CA THR A 513 1.99 5.39 -21.90
C THR A 513 3.26 6.09 -22.32
N THR A 514 3.58 7.22 -21.69
CA THR A 514 4.89 7.88 -21.81
C THR A 514 5.98 7.04 -21.15
N SER A 515 7.21 7.15 -21.61
CA SER A 515 8.34 6.42 -21.04
C SER A 515 8.62 6.85 -19.62
N LEU A 516 8.51 8.15 -19.29
CA LEU A 516 8.67 8.64 -17.93
C LEU A 516 7.63 8.03 -17.00
N ARG A 517 6.36 7.94 -17.44
CA ARG A 517 5.31 7.31 -16.65
C ARG A 517 5.53 5.82 -16.48
N LEU A 518 5.92 5.13 -17.55
CA LEU A 518 6.20 3.70 -17.48
C LEU A 518 7.36 3.42 -16.54
N MET A 519 8.50 4.09 -16.72
CA MET A 519 9.70 3.94 -15.88
C MET A 519 9.46 4.27 -14.41
N SER A 520 8.47 5.12 -14.12
CA SER A 520 8.07 5.46 -12.76
C SER A 520 6.91 4.63 -12.23
N SER A 521 6.38 3.69 -13.02
CA SER A 521 5.33 2.78 -12.59
C SER A 521 5.86 1.67 -11.67
N PRO A 522 5.04 1.16 -10.74
CA PRO A 522 5.40 0.00 -9.95
C PRO A 522 5.83 -1.17 -10.84
N GLY A 523 6.94 -1.80 -10.49
CA GLY A 523 7.49 -2.93 -11.20
C GLY A 523 8.33 -2.59 -12.44
N GLN A 524 8.63 -1.31 -12.67
CA GLN A 524 9.47 -0.87 -13.79
C GLN A 524 10.79 -0.25 -13.28
N PRO A 525 11.90 -0.40 -14.04
CA PRO A 525 13.14 0.30 -13.72
C PRO A 525 13.08 1.76 -14.18
N ASN A 526 13.59 2.67 -13.35
CA ASN A 526 13.74 4.08 -13.70
C ASN A 526 15.18 4.40 -14.13
N THR A 527 15.45 4.30 -15.44
CA THR A 527 16.78 4.57 -16.01
C THR A 527 17.22 6.03 -15.86
N LEU A 528 16.26 6.96 -15.75
CA LEU A 528 16.53 8.38 -15.57
C LEU A 528 17.07 8.67 -14.16
N SER A 529 16.55 7.99 -13.13
CA SER A 529 17.14 7.98 -11.78
C SER A 529 18.56 7.42 -11.79
N THR A 530 18.80 6.29 -12.49
CA THR A 530 20.14 5.71 -12.60
C THR A 530 21.12 6.64 -13.34
N TYR A 531 20.65 7.36 -14.35
CA TYR A 531 21.43 8.37 -15.06
C TYR A 531 21.87 9.52 -14.14
N ALA A 532 20.96 10.07 -13.34
CA ALA A 532 21.29 11.11 -12.36
C ALA A 532 22.32 10.64 -11.32
N LEU A 533 22.22 9.39 -10.85
CA LEU A 533 23.19 8.82 -9.91
C LEU A 533 24.62 8.76 -10.46
N GLN A 534 24.80 8.72 -11.78
CA GLN A 534 26.09 8.76 -12.46
C GLN A 534 26.63 10.19 -12.68
N GLY A 535 25.88 11.22 -12.27
CA GLY A 535 26.25 12.62 -12.42
C GLY A 535 25.69 13.29 -13.67
N GLY A 536 24.74 12.64 -14.36
CA GLY A 536 24.01 13.27 -15.45
C GLY A 536 23.05 14.36 -14.96
N GLU A 537 22.92 15.44 -15.74
CA GLU A 537 22.02 16.55 -15.40
C GLU A 537 20.68 16.41 -16.12
N ILE A 538 19.56 16.53 -15.39
CA ILE A 538 18.21 16.34 -15.93
C ILE A 538 17.42 17.62 -15.85
N TRP A 539 16.80 18.02 -16.97
CA TRP A 539 15.80 19.08 -17.02
C TRP A 539 14.46 18.47 -17.41
N LEU A 540 13.50 18.48 -16.48
CA LEU A 540 12.13 18.05 -16.72
C LEU A 540 11.29 19.26 -17.18
N MET A 541 10.56 19.14 -18.29
CA MET A 541 9.72 20.22 -18.81
C MET A 541 8.40 19.72 -19.39
N GLY A 542 7.43 20.63 -19.54
CA GLY A 542 6.13 20.39 -20.20
C GLY A 542 4.91 20.32 -19.30
N GLY A 543 5.10 20.36 -17.97
CA GLY A 543 3.99 20.43 -17.01
C GLY A 543 3.27 19.09 -16.76
N GLY A 544 3.83 17.98 -17.22
CA GLY A 544 3.37 16.62 -16.91
C GLY A 544 4.43 15.70 -16.32
N ALA A 545 5.58 16.23 -15.92
CA ALA A 545 6.71 15.40 -15.47
C ALA A 545 6.47 14.82 -14.07
N ALA A 546 5.95 15.62 -13.13
CA ALA A 546 5.55 15.13 -11.82
C ALA A 546 4.36 14.17 -11.90
N LEU A 547 3.36 14.45 -12.75
CA LEU A 547 2.23 13.56 -13.01
C LEU A 547 2.68 12.23 -13.59
N ALA A 548 3.58 12.23 -14.57
CA ALA A 548 4.13 11.00 -15.12
C ALA A 548 4.86 10.20 -14.03
N ASN A 549 5.63 10.87 -13.16
CA ASN A 549 6.36 10.20 -12.10
C ASN A 549 5.50 9.66 -10.95
N LEU A 550 4.48 10.40 -10.53
CA LEU A 550 3.72 10.15 -9.30
C LEU A 550 2.34 9.56 -9.56
N GLY A 551 1.76 9.80 -10.74
CA GLY A 551 0.46 9.27 -11.13
C GLY A 551 0.32 7.74 -11.04
N PRO A 552 1.36 6.93 -11.29
CA PRO A 552 1.30 5.48 -11.07
C PRO A 552 1.18 5.05 -9.59
N TRP A 553 1.43 5.97 -8.65
CA TRP A 553 1.41 5.73 -7.20
C TRP A 553 0.15 6.27 -6.53
N ASP A 554 -0.74 6.91 -7.30
CA ASP A 554 -1.99 7.50 -6.84
C ASP A 554 -2.86 6.48 -6.08
N LYS A 555 -3.39 6.89 -4.92
CA LYS A 555 -4.22 6.02 -4.09
C LYS A 555 -5.69 6.16 -4.42
N ARG A 556 -6.40 5.03 -4.34
CA ARG A 556 -7.86 5.06 -4.51
C ARG A 556 -8.51 5.87 -3.39
N GLY A 557 -9.21 6.94 -3.77
CA GLY A 557 -9.94 7.81 -2.84
C GLY A 557 -9.15 9.01 -2.33
N SER A 558 -7.90 9.21 -2.76
CA SER A 558 -7.19 10.49 -2.59
C SER A 558 -7.61 11.50 -3.66
N ASP A 559 -7.20 12.76 -3.50
CA ASP A 559 -7.37 13.80 -4.52
C ASP A 559 -6.43 13.47 -5.69
N PRO A 560 -6.93 13.14 -6.91
CA PRO A 560 -6.10 12.67 -8.03
C PRO A 560 -5.13 13.74 -8.56
N ASN A 561 -5.24 14.97 -8.06
CA ASN A 561 -4.38 16.08 -8.41
C ASN A 561 -3.39 16.45 -7.28
N LEU A 562 -3.33 15.69 -6.18
CA LEU A 562 -2.45 15.96 -5.04
C LEU A 562 -1.68 14.69 -4.64
N PHE A 563 -0.36 14.73 -4.76
CA PHE A 563 0.52 13.69 -4.24
C PHE A 563 1.18 14.16 -2.97
N SER A 564 1.07 13.37 -1.90
CA SER A 564 1.57 13.76 -0.57
C SER A 564 2.54 12.74 0.03
N SER A 565 3.48 13.25 0.83
CA SER A 565 4.33 12.44 1.72
C SER A 565 3.66 12.06 3.04
N SER A 566 2.39 12.48 3.27
CA SER A 566 1.61 12.09 4.45
C SER A 566 1.59 10.56 4.62
N PRO A 567 1.75 10.01 5.84
CA PRO A 567 1.75 8.56 6.08
C PRO A 567 0.53 7.82 5.51
N ASP A 568 -0.64 8.47 5.52
CA ASP A 568 -1.89 7.89 5.01
C ASP A 568 -1.90 7.77 3.48
N LEU A 569 -1.27 8.73 2.79
CA LEU A 569 -1.24 8.81 1.32
C LEU A 569 0.02 8.17 0.73
N ASN A 570 1.21 8.45 1.26
CA ASN A 570 2.50 7.85 0.91
C ASN A 570 2.82 7.76 -0.60
N GLU A 571 2.24 8.64 -1.42
CA GLU A 571 2.45 8.71 -2.87
C GLU A 571 3.81 9.35 -3.22
N LEU A 572 4.25 10.32 -2.41
CA LEU A 572 5.51 11.06 -2.56
C LEU A 572 6.46 10.74 -1.42
N ILE A 573 7.23 9.67 -1.56
CA ILE A 573 8.18 9.17 -0.54
C ILE A 573 9.52 8.81 -1.19
N SER A 574 10.52 8.44 -0.38
CA SER A 574 11.79 7.94 -0.93
C SER A 574 11.57 6.68 -1.80
N GLY A 575 12.40 6.53 -2.84
CA GLY A 575 12.19 5.59 -3.95
C GLY A 575 11.34 6.17 -5.08
N ARG A 576 11.12 7.49 -5.11
CA ARG A 576 10.39 8.22 -6.16
C ARG A 576 11.30 9.29 -6.73
N MET A 577 11.38 9.39 -8.06
CA MET A 577 12.30 10.33 -8.69
C MET A 577 12.08 11.78 -8.24
N MET A 578 10.83 12.21 -8.09
CA MET A 578 10.50 13.55 -7.61
C MET A 578 10.96 13.79 -6.18
N TYR A 579 10.89 12.78 -5.31
CA TYR A 579 11.34 12.87 -3.93
C TYR A 579 12.86 12.82 -3.81
N ASP A 580 13.52 11.90 -4.51
CA ASP A 580 14.94 11.62 -4.33
C ASP A 580 15.84 12.55 -5.15
N PHE A 581 15.42 12.98 -6.34
CA PHE A 581 16.25 13.78 -7.26
C PHE A 581 15.78 15.23 -7.38
N ALA A 582 14.48 15.46 -7.62
CA ALA A 582 13.94 16.82 -7.65
C ALA A 582 13.80 17.43 -6.23
N LYS A 583 13.89 16.58 -5.20
CA LYS A 583 13.71 16.93 -3.78
C LYS A 583 12.36 17.58 -3.48
N TRP A 584 11.32 17.24 -4.25
CA TRP A 584 9.93 17.58 -3.95
C TRP A 584 9.42 16.58 -2.92
N GLN A 585 9.42 16.96 -1.63
CA GLN A 585 9.25 16.02 -0.51
C GLN A 585 8.03 16.31 0.36
N SER A 586 7.36 17.45 0.17
CA SER A 586 6.21 17.86 0.97
C SER A 586 4.88 17.39 0.36
N ALA A 587 4.35 18.11 -0.61
CA ALA A 587 3.15 17.75 -1.37
C ALA A 587 3.17 18.45 -2.72
N VAL A 588 2.85 17.73 -3.79
CA VAL A 588 2.84 18.22 -5.17
C VAL A 588 1.40 18.24 -5.67
N ARG A 589 0.97 19.37 -6.20
CA ARG A 589 -0.33 19.51 -6.86
C ARG A 589 -0.16 19.72 -8.35
N ILE A 590 -1.05 19.11 -9.12
CA ILE A 590 -1.20 19.31 -10.55
C ILE A 590 -2.47 20.14 -10.77
N GLY A 591 -2.40 21.14 -11.62
CA GLY A 591 -3.59 21.87 -12.00
C GLY A 591 -3.30 22.99 -12.99
N ALA A 592 -4.35 23.66 -13.43
CA ALA A 592 -4.19 24.87 -14.22
C ALA A 592 -3.60 25.99 -13.34
N ALA A 593 -2.40 26.44 -13.66
CA ALA A 593 -1.90 27.73 -13.24
C ALA A 593 -2.57 28.81 -14.09
N VAL A 594 -3.12 29.83 -13.44
CA VAL A 594 -3.75 30.98 -14.07
C VAL A 594 -2.82 32.19 -13.90
N LYS A 595 -2.49 32.86 -15.00
CA LYS A 595 -1.64 34.07 -15.08
C LYS A 595 -0.24 33.86 -14.52
N ALA A 596 0.60 33.06 -15.19
CA ALA A 596 2.02 32.97 -14.87
C ALA A 596 2.65 34.36 -14.71
N ALA A 597 3.18 34.61 -13.53
CA ALA A 597 3.98 35.77 -13.20
C ALA A 597 5.43 35.34 -12.98
N LYS A 598 6.35 36.22 -13.36
CA LYS A 598 7.76 36.06 -13.03
C LYS A 598 7.92 36.11 -11.50
N ASN A 599 8.70 35.18 -10.94
CA ASN A 599 9.03 35.21 -9.52
C ASN A 599 9.99 36.37 -9.23
N ASP A 600 9.58 37.32 -8.37
CA ASP A 600 10.39 38.49 -7.98
C ASP A 600 11.68 38.10 -7.24
N ALA A 601 11.69 36.94 -6.56
CA ALA A 601 12.89 36.39 -5.89
C ALA A 601 13.99 35.94 -6.89
N ALA A 602 13.65 35.76 -8.17
CA ALA A 602 14.62 35.38 -9.20
C ALA A 602 15.37 36.58 -9.80
N ILE A 603 15.10 37.82 -9.37
CA ILE A 603 15.76 39.04 -9.88
C ILE A 603 16.95 39.39 -8.97
N PRO A 604 18.20 39.35 -9.46
CA PRO A 604 19.35 39.79 -8.67
C PRO A 604 19.18 41.25 -8.22
N GLY A 605 19.08 41.47 -6.91
CA GLY A 605 19.17 42.80 -6.30
C GLY A 605 17.92 43.67 -6.38
N PHE A 606 16.70 43.11 -6.45
CA PHE A 606 15.46 43.91 -6.48
C PHE A 606 15.12 44.54 -5.11
N PRO A 607 15.32 45.85 -4.90
CA PRO A 607 14.98 46.53 -3.65
C PRO A 607 13.62 47.23 -3.84
N GLY A 608 12.54 46.63 -3.35
CA GLY A 608 11.26 47.33 -3.20
C GLY A 608 10.28 47.25 -4.38
N GLY A 609 10.05 46.06 -4.92
CA GLY A 609 8.83 45.83 -5.71
C GLY A 609 7.56 45.98 -4.84
N PRO A 610 6.47 46.57 -5.36
CA PRO A 610 5.22 46.68 -4.62
C PRO A 610 4.69 45.28 -4.28
N PRO A 611 4.06 45.09 -3.10
CA PRO A 611 3.56 43.79 -2.68
C PRO A 611 2.39 43.40 -3.59
N LEU A 612 2.65 42.57 -4.61
CA LEU A 612 1.61 41.84 -5.31
C LEU A 612 1.06 40.81 -4.31
N GLY A 613 -0.16 41.07 -3.84
CA GLY A 613 -0.74 40.48 -2.63
C GLY A 613 -1.15 39.02 -2.75
N PHE A 614 -0.19 38.12 -2.97
CA PHE A 614 -0.43 36.67 -2.92
C PHE A 614 0.26 35.92 -1.79
N ASN A 615 0.97 36.61 -0.89
CA ASN A 615 1.22 36.16 0.47
C ASN A 615 1.62 37.38 1.30
N THR A 616 0.78 37.83 2.24
CA THR A 616 1.30 38.64 3.35
C THR A 616 2.37 37.80 4.04
N PRO A 617 3.62 38.26 4.15
CA PRO A 617 4.63 37.51 4.88
C PRO A 617 4.13 37.35 6.31
N LEU A 618 4.06 36.10 6.78
CA LEU A 618 3.99 35.83 8.21
C LEU A 618 5.16 36.60 8.87
N PRO A 619 4.92 37.42 9.91
CA PRO A 619 5.99 38.13 10.60
C PRO A 619 6.99 37.12 11.16
N GLY A 620 8.18 37.04 10.59
CA GLY A 620 9.25 36.13 11.03
C GLY A 620 9.93 35.33 9.91
N LEU A 621 9.35 35.23 8.71
CA LEU A 621 10.04 34.64 7.56
C LEU A 621 10.91 35.72 6.89
N ALA A 622 12.22 35.54 7.00
CA ALA A 622 13.20 36.40 6.36
C ALA A 622 12.92 36.48 4.85
N LYS A 623 13.20 37.66 4.26
CA LYS A 623 13.31 37.86 2.81
C LYS A 623 14.42 36.97 2.29
N VAL A 624 14.11 35.71 1.98
CA VAL A 624 15.02 34.80 1.32
C VAL A 624 14.42 34.49 -0.04
N GLY A 625 15.25 34.79 -1.01
CA GLY A 625 14.95 34.96 -2.43
C GLY A 625 16.21 35.58 -3.01
N ARG A 626 17.37 35.08 -2.54
CA ARG A 626 18.64 35.38 -3.18
C ARG A 626 18.72 34.39 -4.31
N GLY A 627 18.61 34.89 -5.52
CA GLY A 627 18.92 34.11 -6.70
C GLY A 627 20.21 33.29 -6.51
N TRP A 628 20.19 32.04 -6.91
CA TRP A 628 21.32 31.13 -6.74
C TRP A 628 22.44 31.47 -7.74
N VAL A 629 23.69 31.20 -7.37
CA VAL A 629 24.85 31.47 -8.22
C VAL A 629 24.74 30.66 -9.51
N GLY A 630 24.68 31.33 -10.66
CA GLY A 630 24.50 30.70 -11.97
C GLY A 630 23.06 30.69 -12.50
N GLN A 631 22.09 31.26 -11.77
CA GLN A 631 20.73 31.39 -12.29
C GLN A 631 20.68 32.21 -13.59
N PRO A 632 19.80 31.87 -14.55
CA PRO A 632 19.56 32.69 -15.73
C PRO A 632 19.19 34.14 -15.40
N GLU A 633 19.50 35.07 -16.31
CA GLU A 633 19.13 36.48 -16.16
C GLU A 633 17.63 36.68 -16.41
N TYR A 634 16.81 36.36 -15.39
CA TYR A 634 15.36 36.48 -15.44
C TYR A 634 14.86 37.93 -15.47
N SER A 635 15.72 38.92 -15.21
CA SER A 635 15.35 40.35 -15.30
C SER A 635 14.85 40.72 -16.70
N LYS A 636 15.34 40.03 -17.74
CA LYS A 636 14.98 40.24 -19.15
C LYS A 636 13.61 39.67 -19.53
N LEU A 637 13.00 38.83 -18.69
CA LEU A 637 11.67 38.29 -18.95
C LEU A 637 10.57 39.28 -18.52
N PRO A 638 9.42 39.30 -19.22
CA PRO A 638 8.28 40.12 -18.81
C PRO A 638 7.74 39.68 -17.43
N LEU A 639 7.12 40.61 -16.69
CA LEU A 639 6.53 40.32 -15.38
C LEU A 639 5.39 39.31 -15.46
N TYR A 640 4.64 39.33 -16.56
CA TYR A 640 3.58 38.37 -16.87
C TYR A 640 3.82 37.79 -18.24
N LEU A 641 3.49 36.51 -18.42
CA LEU A 641 3.30 35.97 -19.76
C LEU A 641 2.02 36.60 -20.33
N LEU A 642 2.20 37.54 -21.26
CA LEU A 642 1.10 38.17 -21.97
C LEU A 642 0.80 37.38 -23.24
N PRO A 643 -0.48 37.25 -23.63
CA PRO A 643 -0.83 36.84 -24.97
C PRO A 643 -0.10 37.75 -25.96
N LYS A 644 0.52 37.17 -27.00
CA LYS A 644 1.05 37.98 -28.11
C LYS A 644 -0.13 38.79 -28.68
N GLY A 645 0.05 40.11 -28.82
CA GLY A 645 -1.01 41.04 -29.24
C GLY A 645 -1.51 40.82 -30.67
N ASP A 646 -2.45 41.66 -31.13
CA ASP A 646 -2.94 41.69 -32.51
C ASP A 646 -2.39 42.96 -33.23
N PRO A 647 -1.62 42.83 -34.33
CA PRO A 647 -1.11 41.58 -34.89
C PRO A 647 0.03 40.99 -34.05
N PRO A 648 0.23 39.66 -34.07
CA PRO A 648 1.27 39.02 -33.27
C PRO A 648 2.65 39.47 -33.77
N ALA A 649 3.55 39.80 -32.83
CA ALA A 649 4.92 40.21 -33.14
C ALA A 649 5.75 39.10 -33.83
N ASP A 650 5.36 37.83 -33.62
CA ASP A 650 5.85 36.68 -34.39
C ASP A 650 4.72 36.16 -35.27
N THR A 651 4.98 36.01 -36.57
CA THR A 651 4.02 35.43 -37.51
C THR A 651 3.67 33.99 -37.06
N PRO A 652 2.38 33.63 -36.93
CA PRO A 652 1.98 32.24 -36.70
C PRO A 652 2.56 31.34 -37.79
N VAL A 653 2.75 30.03 -37.51
CA VAL A 653 3.01 29.10 -38.63
C VAL A 653 1.86 29.25 -39.64
N PRO A 654 2.16 29.42 -40.93
CA PRO A 654 1.13 29.79 -41.91
C PRO A 654 -0.03 28.77 -41.90
N GLN A 655 -1.27 29.18 -42.16
CA GLN A 655 -2.47 28.30 -42.13
C GLN A 655 -2.98 27.87 -40.74
N ARG A 656 -2.33 28.23 -39.64
CA ARG A 656 -2.96 28.21 -38.31
C ARG A 656 -3.56 29.58 -38.00
N TYR A 657 -4.68 29.61 -37.28
CA TYR A 657 -5.32 30.87 -36.90
C TYR A 657 -4.49 31.58 -35.82
N PRO A 658 -4.39 32.93 -35.84
CA PRO A 658 -3.64 33.70 -34.85
C PRO A 658 -4.04 33.41 -33.40
N ASP A 659 -5.26 32.94 -33.19
CA ASP A 659 -5.82 32.63 -31.87
C ASP A 659 -5.36 31.29 -31.26
N SER A 660 -4.65 30.47 -32.04
CA SER A 660 -4.16 29.15 -31.63
C SER A 660 -2.74 29.15 -31.03
N PHE A 661 -2.04 30.29 -31.03
CA PHE A 661 -0.59 30.39 -30.72
C PHE A 661 -0.24 30.95 -29.34
N PHE A 662 -1.24 31.30 -28.54
CA PHE A 662 -0.98 32.12 -27.37
C PHE A 662 -0.26 31.34 -26.27
N TYR A 663 0.69 32.01 -25.61
CA TYR A 663 1.02 31.69 -24.23
C TYR A 663 -0.29 31.74 -23.47
N LEU A 664 -0.87 30.57 -23.19
CA LEU A 664 -2.08 30.49 -22.41
C LEU A 664 -1.76 31.14 -21.07
N GLN A 665 -2.56 32.12 -20.65
CA GLN A 665 -2.52 32.54 -19.25
C GLN A 665 -2.81 31.35 -18.34
N ASP A 666 -3.55 30.36 -18.86
CA ASP A 666 -3.95 29.15 -18.18
C ASP A 666 -3.18 27.95 -18.76
N PHE A 667 -2.20 27.42 -18.03
CA PHE A 667 -1.44 26.23 -18.44
C PHE A 667 -1.38 25.24 -17.29
N PHE A 668 -1.24 23.95 -17.61
CA PHE A 668 -1.02 22.96 -16.57
C PHE A 668 0.35 23.15 -15.94
N ALA A 669 0.35 23.37 -14.63
CA ALA A 669 1.54 23.50 -13.83
C ALA A 669 1.55 22.43 -12.75
N GLU A 670 2.77 22.08 -12.36
CA GLU A 670 3.07 21.17 -11.27
C GLU A 670 3.81 22.01 -10.23
N PHE A 671 3.30 22.04 -9.00
CA PHE A 671 3.83 22.93 -7.97
C PHE A 671 3.76 22.31 -6.58
N LEU A 672 4.65 22.75 -5.70
CA LEU A 672 4.63 22.39 -4.30
C LEU A 672 3.49 23.14 -3.59
N VAL A 673 2.67 22.40 -2.84
CA VAL A 673 1.57 22.97 -2.04
C VAL A 673 2.07 23.42 -0.67
N ASN A 674 3.08 22.74 -0.16
CA ASN A 674 3.70 23.00 1.13
C ASN A 674 5.18 23.31 0.91
N PRO A 675 5.81 24.14 1.77
CA PRO A 675 7.25 24.38 1.70
C PRO A 675 8.04 23.07 1.79
N ASN A 676 9.16 23.02 1.08
CA ASN A 676 10.11 21.92 1.15
C ASN A 676 11.21 22.29 2.15
N PHE A 677 11.19 21.69 3.33
CA PHE A 677 12.28 21.88 4.28
C PHE A 677 13.37 20.85 4.00
N ILE A 678 14.40 21.23 3.24
CA ILE A 678 15.67 20.51 3.28
C ILE A 678 16.45 21.06 4.47
N ARG A 679 16.71 20.20 5.46
CA ARG A 679 17.66 20.48 6.52
C ARG A 679 19.03 20.03 6.06
N GLU A 680 19.85 20.95 5.58
CA GLU A 680 21.28 20.70 5.37
C GLU A 680 22.03 21.06 6.63
N ASP A 681 22.80 20.10 7.15
CA ASP A 681 23.77 20.32 8.21
C ASP A 681 25.03 20.93 7.58
N LEU A 682 25.15 22.26 7.70
CA LEU A 682 26.26 23.02 7.10
C LEU A 682 27.53 22.98 7.96
N ASP A 683 27.44 22.57 9.23
CA ASP A 683 28.57 22.47 10.14
C ASP A 683 28.48 21.18 10.98
N PRO A 684 29.35 20.17 10.75
CA PRO A 684 29.34 18.91 11.51
C PRO A 684 29.73 19.05 13.00
N GLY A 685 29.75 20.26 13.55
CA GLY A 685 29.90 20.55 14.96
C GLY A 685 28.63 20.22 15.78
N PRO A 686 28.73 20.11 17.11
CA PRO A 686 27.58 19.84 17.99
C PRO A 686 26.60 21.03 18.13
N GLY A 687 26.81 22.12 17.39
CA GLY A 687 25.94 23.29 17.36
C GLY A 687 24.97 23.19 16.19
N PHE A 688 23.67 23.26 16.47
CA PHE A 688 22.62 23.23 15.44
C PHE A 688 22.57 24.55 14.67
N ASP A 689 23.40 24.70 13.62
CA ASP A 689 23.23 25.74 12.60
C ASP A 689 22.50 25.15 11.38
N GLU A 690 21.18 24.93 11.55
CA GLU A 690 20.29 24.45 10.48
C GLU A 690 19.82 25.64 9.60
N GLN A 691 19.92 25.52 8.26
CA GLN A 691 19.35 26.51 7.31
C GLN A 691 18.54 25.83 6.20
N SER A 692 17.46 26.50 5.74
CA SER A 692 16.66 26.10 4.57
C SER A 692 17.35 26.56 3.29
N THR A 693 17.52 25.68 2.31
CA THR A 693 18.20 25.99 1.03
C THR A 693 17.28 26.11 -0.18
N LEU A 694 15.97 25.85 -0.03
CA LEU A 694 15.01 25.83 -1.15
C LEU A 694 13.90 26.89 -1.12
N ASP A 695 13.85 27.74 -0.08
CA ASP A 695 12.86 28.83 0.04
C ASP A 695 13.49 30.22 -0.02
#